data_AF-A0A2P1UC37-F1
#
_entry.id   AF-A0A2P1UC37-F1
#
_cell.length_a   1.000
_cell.length_b   1.000
_cell.length_c   1.000
_cell.angle_alpha   90.00
_cell.angle_beta   90.00
_cell.angle_gamma   90.00
#
_symmetry.space_group_name_H-M   'P 1'
#
loop_
_entity.id
_entity.type
_entity.pdbx_description
1 polymer ?
#
loop_
_entity_poly.entity_id
_entity_poly.type
_entity_poly.pdbx_seq_one_letter_code
_entity_poly.pdbx_strand_id
1 'polypeptide(L)'
;MALLPSSALTFLNIAYFKAPVSPVDFNQATYSWVQAVQGWAAAASNPASFNSPTNSNPPTYGYLISPSTGNAEQYVKEVYQNLFGSAPSAEHLTYWTNWLTNSGNNIYIGRDGTNYGIANYKALVLAVYEYATADEVAALTNRQTVSQYFSTSMQNNPAGGVPSFNTTQYNAGWASIGTVTKDTATVTTAKASIDQFIAGGGGTGTIFTLLENGAVLTASASSKVSPAGQFLTTSNNTVQALTFLPNSFVQDPSTADADVLTAQILPPVAPATEVTPNIANIETIEFTGSNGAIANIANISGVKNFVIKSGDLKVNTAEKFPLTLAAGYANQLTLNLADPSKASTVNLNGTVAGATIVDNNSAANVNIVVKADSVLKNSDATVETINSLAGNNNFVISGDKNLTIDGKITVSNPATDRLDATAFTGKLTLNLGKNSNITQIVGGKSDDTFTLTAAVDQINGVSLNGNDGSDTLTVKVGGTTTALDKVTFVETVIFKEDTAANTTITTVDPLVENGATLTVDASSFTTKTLTFNGAAETNGSFKITGGALADVLKGGAKNDTLIGGGGTDNLTGGGGNDQFLLNKAVATSAVTIADFSIVANNDDVFALSNAAFAGAPAVGTALTVSVVAGAANANTTILVDTKANLLTTTANNYGNVRFGYDITNNQLYYDADGVGFTGASSILIATSTNALTLAGGLSGGNFTIVA
;
A
#
# COMPACT_ATOMS: atom_id res chain seq x y z
N MET A 1 13.45 24.79 -73.90
CA MET A 1 13.33 24.83 -72.43
C MET A 1 11.86 24.91 -72.09
N ALA A 2 11.20 23.76 -71.96
CA ALA A 2 9.87 23.73 -71.38
C ALA A 2 10.04 24.03 -69.89
N LEU A 3 9.37 25.09 -69.41
CA LEU A 3 9.29 25.38 -67.98
C LEU A 3 8.69 24.17 -67.27
N LEU A 4 9.37 23.68 -66.23
CA LEU A 4 8.74 22.81 -65.24
C LEU A 4 7.43 23.50 -64.78
N PRO A 5 6.28 22.80 -64.75
CA PRO A 5 5.05 23.40 -64.28
C PRO A 5 5.25 23.97 -62.86
N SER A 6 4.58 25.07 -62.52
CA SER A 6 4.67 25.70 -61.19
C SER A 6 4.38 24.74 -60.02
N SER A 7 3.61 23.68 -60.28
CA SER A 7 3.42 22.55 -59.35
C SER A 7 4.69 21.72 -59.13
N ALA A 8 5.53 21.50 -60.15
CA ALA A 8 6.79 20.75 -60.09
C ALA A 8 7.90 21.48 -59.30
N LEU A 9 7.89 22.82 -59.27
CA LEU A 9 8.81 23.61 -58.45
C LEU A 9 8.39 23.66 -56.97
N THR A 10 7.09 23.79 -56.72
CA THR A 10 6.51 23.69 -55.36
C THR A 10 6.72 22.28 -54.80
N PHE A 11 6.71 21.28 -55.68
CA PHE A 11 6.98 19.86 -55.43
C PHE A 11 8.45 19.58 -55.04
N LEU A 12 9.43 20.22 -55.69
CA LEU A 12 10.83 20.11 -55.29
C LEU A 12 11.03 20.61 -53.85
N ASN A 13 10.32 21.66 -53.46
CA ASN A 13 10.38 22.23 -52.11
C ASN A 13 9.91 21.24 -51.03
N ILE A 14 8.89 20.40 -51.28
CA ILE A 14 8.38 19.40 -50.30
C ILE A 14 9.37 18.25 -50.08
N ALA A 15 10.04 17.79 -51.14
CA ALA A 15 11.00 16.68 -51.03
C ALA A 15 12.25 17.05 -50.17
N TYR A 16 12.61 18.34 -50.12
CA TYR A 16 13.69 18.85 -49.28
C TYR A 16 13.32 18.99 -47.79
N PHE A 17 12.05 18.79 -47.39
CA PHE A 17 11.59 18.90 -45.98
C PHE A 17 12.01 17.74 -45.05
N LYS A 18 12.86 16.80 -45.47
CA LYS A 18 13.33 15.73 -44.56
C LYS A 18 14.76 15.24 -44.81
N ALA A 19 15.59 15.97 -45.56
CA ALA A 19 17.02 15.64 -45.58
C ALA A 19 17.58 15.89 -44.16
N PRO A 20 18.38 14.97 -43.58
CA PRO A 20 18.88 15.12 -42.23
C PRO A 20 19.83 16.31 -42.18
N VAL A 21 19.35 17.44 -41.67
CA VAL A 21 20.21 18.56 -41.29
C VAL A 21 20.90 18.21 -39.98
N SER A 22 22.23 18.19 -40.01
CA SER A 22 23.06 18.05 -38.81
C SER A 22 22.68 19.12 -37.78
N PRO A 23 22.62 18.82 -36.47
CA PRO A 23 22.36 19.81 -35.41
C PRO A 23 23.33 21.00 -35.38
N VAL A 24 24.46 20.91 -36.09
CA VAL A 24 25.51 21.94 -36.10
C VAL A 24 25.16 23.11 -37.04
N ASP A 25 24.27 22.92 -38.03
CA ASP A 25 24.09 23.87 -39.14
C ASP A 25 22.90 24.84 -39.01
N PHE A 26 22.08 24.72 -37.96
CA PHE A 26 21.03 25.72 -37.68
C PHE A 26 21.54 26.95 -36.92
N ASN A 27 22.82 26.98 -36.55
CA ASN A 27 23.36 28.02 -35.67
C ASN A 27 23.92 29.25 -36.40
N GLN A 28 23.73 29.37 -37.72
CA GLN A 28 24.12 30.58 -38.45
C GLN A 28 23.06 31.00 -39.49
N ALA A 29 22.44 32.16 -39.21
CA ALA A 29 21.50 32.95 -40.01
C ALA A 29 20.00 32.63 -39.88
N THR A 30 19.32 33.56 -39.20
CA THR A 30 17.88 33.82 -39.25
C THR A 30 17.46 34.13 -40.69
N TYR A 31 16.95 33.14 -41.43
CA TYR A 31 16.33 33.38 -42.72
C TYR A 31 14.84 33.67 -42.53
N SER A 32 14.41 34.88 -42.90
CA SER A 32 12.99 35.23 -42.91
C SER A 32 12.29 34.56 -44.11
N TRP A 33 11.05 34.10 -43.94
CA TRP A 33 10.26 33.49 -45.01
C TRP A 33 10.18 34.38 -46.27
N VAL A 34 10.26 35.71 -46.11
CA VAL A 34 10.31 36.68 -47.21
C VAL A 34 11.52 36.45 -48.12
N GLN A 35 12.69 36.14 -47.57
CA GLN A 35 13.91 35.88 -48.34
C GLN A 35 13.89 34.50 -48.99
N ALA A 36 13.31 33.49 -48.32
CA ALA A 36 13.11 32.17 -48.90
C ALA A 36 12.13 32.24 -50.08
N VAL A 37 10.99 32.91 -49.91
CA VAL A 37 9.96 33.11 -50.95
C VAL A 37 10.41 34.01 -52.09
N GLN A 38 11.17 35.07 -51.83
CA GLN A 38 11.76 35.90 -52.88
C GLN A 38 12.82 35.14 -53.69
N GLY A 39 13.61 34.28 -53.04
CA GLY A 39 14.46 33.29 -53.72
C GLY A 39 13.66 32.26 -54.53
N TRP A 40 12.52 31.81 -54.00
CA TRP A 40 11.59 30.86 -54.65
C TRP A 40 10.88 31.47 -55.88
N ALA A 41 10.51 32.75 -55.84
CA ALA A 41 9.89 33.45 -56.96
C ALA A 41 10.90 33.77 -58.08
N ALA A 42 12.15 34.09 -57.73
CA ALA A 42 13.23 34.33 -58.69
C ALA A 42 13.61 33.05 -59.46
N ALA A 43 13.73 31.90 -58.77
CA ALA A 43 14.05 30.60 -59.37
C ALA A 43 12.95 30.08 -60.33
N ALA A 44 11.68 30.38 -60.04
CA ALA A 44 10.55 30.01 -60.90
C ALA A 44 10.48 30.79 -62.22
N SER A 45 11.09 31.97 -62.29
CA SER A 45 11.07 32.83 -63.47
C SER A 45 12.21 32.57 -64.47
N ASN A 46 13.32 31.94 -64.04
CA ASN A 46 14.43 31.56 -64.91
C ASN A 46 15.23 30.35 -64.36
N PRO A 47 14.99 29.13 -64.89
CA PRO A 47 15.68 27.90 -64.46
C PRO A 47 17.21 27.93 -64.62
N ALA A 48 17.75 28.76 -65.52
CA ALA A 48 19.20 28.85 -65.76
C ALA A 48 19.97 29.54 -64.60
N SER A 49 19.26 30.26 -63.73
CA SER A 49 19.84 30.89 -62.54
C SER A 49 20.08 29.91 -61.37
N PHE A 50 19.55 28.69 -61.47
CA PHE A 50 19.67 27.65 -60.43
C PHE A 50 21.11 27.12 -60.27
N ASN A 51 22.02 27.45 -61.20
CA ASN A 51 23.40 26.95 -61.19
C ASN A 51 24.47 27.95 -61.69
N SER A 52 24.20 29.26 -61.68
CA SER A 52 25.21 30.24 -62.14
C SER A 52 26.32 30.43 -61.09
N PRO A 53 27.60 30.17 -61.40
CA PRO A 53 28.72 30.38 -60.46
C PRO A 53 29.01 31.85 -60.16
N THR A 54 28.30 32.80 -60.78
CA THR A 54 28.60 34.23 -60.76
C THR A 54 27.72 35.05 -59.81
N ASN A 55 26.76 34.46 -59.09
CA ASN A 55 26.12 35.18 -57.99
C ASN A 55 27.08 35.17 -56.79
N SER A 56 27.31 36.33 -56.19
CA SER A 56 28.21 36.49 -55.04
C SER A 56 27.69 35.83 -53.76
N ASN A 57 26.56 35.12 -53.85
CA ASN A 57 25.98 34.27 -52.83
C ASN A 57 24.99 33.32 -53.53
N PRO A 58 25.44 32.23 -54.18
CA PRO A 58 24.52 31.16 -54.53
C PRO A 58 23.96 30.67 -53.21
N PRO A 59 22.64 30.46 -53.06
CA PRO A 59 22.21 29.68 -51.94
C PRO A 59 22.85 28.30 -52.15
N THR A 60 23.95 28.06 -51.46
CA THR A 60 24.63 26.78 -51.37
C THR A 60 23.71 25.87 -50.57
N TYR A 61 22.58 25.52 -51.16
CA TYR A 61 21.82 24.32 -50.82
C TYR A 61 22.60 23.14 -51.39
N GLY A 62 23.81 22.94 -50.83
CA GLY A 62 24.36 21.61 -50.71
C GLY A 62 23.39 20.76 -49.90
N TYR A 63 23.62 19.45 -49.83
CA TYR A 63 22.85 18.52 -49.00
C TYR A 63 21.59 17.89 -49.64
N LEU A 64 21.70 17.43 -50.90
CA LEU A 64 21.41 16.01 -51.12
C LEU A 64 22.63 15.24 -50.63
N ILE A 65 22.69 15.02 -49.31
CA ILE A 65 23.69 14.13 -48.73
C ILE A 65 23.40 12.75 -49.33
N SER A 66 24.33 12.23 -50.13
CA SER A 66 24.39 10.80 -50.37
C SER A 66 24.29 10.14 -49.00
N PRO A 67 23.35 9.19 -48.76
CA PRO A 67 23.38 8.48 -47.51
C PRO A 67 24.78 7.87 -47.40
N SER A 68 25.52 8.33 -46.40
CA SER A 68 26.70 7.62 -45.92
C SER A 68 26.19 6.24 -45.50
N THR A 69 26.22 5.26 -46.41
CA THR A 69 26.13 3.78 -46.23
C THR A 69 25.39 3.05 -47.38
N GLY A 70 25.89 3.11 -48.62
CA GLY A 70 25.92 1.92 -49.52
C GLY A 70 24.64 1.17 -49.92
N ASN A 71 23.42 1.69 -49.75
CA ASN A 71 22.19 0.98 -50.16
C ASN A 71 21.24 1.86 -51.00
N ALA A 72 21.35 1.77 -52.33
CA ALA A 72 20.51 2.50 -53.28
C ALA A 72 19.01 2.17 -53.14
N GLU A 73 18.67 0.94 -52.75
CA GLU A 73 17.29 0.52 -52.55
C GLU A 73 16.62 1.29 -51.40
N GLN A 74 17.36 1.47 -50.30
CA GLN A 74 16.86 2.23 -49.15
C GLN A 74 16.65 3.71 -49.50
N TYR A 75 17.56 4.30 -50.27
CA TYR A 75 17.42 5.69 -50.72
C TYR A 75 16.18 5.89 -51.61
N VAL A 76 15.88 4.95 -52.51
CA VAL A 76 14.65 4.98 -53.31
C VAL A 76 13.41 4.88 -52.42
N LYS A 77 13.41 3.96 -51.43
CA LYS A 77 12.30 3.83 -50.46
C LYS A 77 12.07 5.12 -49.68
N GLU A 78 13.13 5.79 -49.23
CA GLU A 78 13.05 7.05 -48.51
C GLU A 78 12.50 8.18 -49.39
N VAL A 79 12.94 8.27 -50.65
CA VAL A 79 12.41 9.25 -51.62
C VAL A 79 10.92 9.01 -51.87
N TYR A 80 10.49 7.77 -52.07
CA TYR A 80 9.08 7.44 -52.25
C TYR A 80 8.25 7.70 -51.00
N GLN A 81 8.77 7.39 -49.81
CA GLN A 81 8.07 7.69 -48.56
C GLN A 81 7.96 9.21 -48.33
N ASN A 82 8.97 9.99 -48.73
CA ASN A 82 8.94 11.45 -48.56
C ASN A 82 8.04 12.14 -49.60
N LEU A 83 8.00 11.63 -50.84
CA LEU A 83 7.17 12.17 -51.91
C LEU A 83 5.72 11.71 -51.79
N PHE A 84 5.52 10.39 -51.73
CA PHE A 84 4.23 9.73 -51.88
C PHE A 84 3.73 9.08 -50.58
N GLY A 85 4.59 8.95 -49.56
CA GLY A 85 4.35 8.26 -48.28
C GLY A 85 3.66 6.93 -48.45
N SER A 86 4.11 6.28 -49.50
CA SER A 86 3.93 4.90 -49.81
C SER A 86 5.31 4.36 -50.20
N ALA A 87 5.48 3.05 -50.07
CA ALA A 87 6.62 2.38 -50.67
C ALA A 87 6.51 2.45 -52.22
N PRO A 88 7.64 2.42 -52.94
CA PRO A 88 7.64 2.21 -54.39
C PRO A 88 7.05 0.84 -54.74
N SER A 89 6.48 0.70 -55.95
CA SER A 89 6.17 -0.62 -56.51
C SER A 89 7.46 -1.43 -56.69
N ALA A 90 7.37 -2.76 -56.72
CA ALA A 90 8.55 -3.62 -56.93
C ALA A 90 9.28 -3.29 -58.26
N GLU A 91 8.52 -2.94 -59.29
CA GLU A 91 9.03 -2.50 -60.59
C GLU A 91 9.77 -1.15 -60.50
N HIS A 92 9.16 -0.14 -59.87
CA HIS A 92 9.79 1.17 -59.68
C HIS A 92 11.00 1.10 -58.75
N LEU A 93 10.96 0.29 -57.70
CA LEU A 93 12.10 0.07 -56.81
C LEU A 93 13.28 -0.51 -57.58
N THR A 94 13.04 -1.53 -58.40
CA THR A 94 14.07 -2.15 -59.25
C THR A 94 14.62 -1.15 -60.27
N TYR A 95 13.73 -0.41 -60.94
CA TYR A 95 14.11 0.60 -61.95
C TYR A 95 15.01 1.69 -61.36
N TRP A 96 14.57 2.33 -60.28
CA TRP A 96 15.31 3.44 -59.67
C TRP A 96 16.60 2.99 -58.98
N THR A 97 16.61 1.78 -58.40
CA THR A 97 17.82 1.20 -57.82
C THR A 97 18.87 0.96 -58.91
N ASN A 98 18.48 0.37 -60.05
CA ASN A 98 19.37 0.18 -61.20
C ASN A 98 19.81 1.51 -61.83
N TRP A 99 18.91 2.50 -61.86
CA TRP A 99 19.20 3.84 -62.36
C TRP A 99 20.26 4.57 -61.51
N LEU A 100 20.29 4.32 -60.19
CA LEU A 100 21.29 4.85 -59.27
C LEU A 100 22.62 4.08 -59.29
N THR A 101 22.58 2.76 -59.47
CA THR A 101 23.77 1.88 -59.38
C THR A 101 24.52 1.70 -60.68
N ASN A 102 23.98 2.16 -61.81
CA ASN A 102 24.67 2.14 -63.10
C ASN A 102 25.95 3.01 -63.00
N SER A 103 27.11 2.37 -63.17
CA SER A 103 28.43 2.69 -62.59
C SER A 103 29.15 3.96 -63.07
N GLY A 104 28.46 5.09 -63.15
CA GLY A 104 29.06 6.41 -63.33
C GLY A 104 28.08 7.48 -62.89
N ASN A 105 28.55 8.53 -62.22
CA ASN A 105 27.78 9.75 -61.93
C ASN A 105 27.36 10.42 -63.25
N ASN A 106 26.44 9.79 -63.97
CA ASN A 106 25.90 10.26 -65.22
C ASN A 106 25.08 11.51 -64.93
N ILE A 107 25.17 12.44 -65.86
CA ILE A 107 24.42 13.66 -65.81
C ILE A 107 22.97 13.34 -66.16
N TYR A 108 22.04 13.82 -65.35
CA TYR A 108 20.61 13.63 -65.54
C TYR A 108 20.15 14.19 -66.87
N ILE A 109 19.54 13.31 -67.66
CA ILE A 109 18.82 13.64 -68.89
C ILE A 109 17.34 13.55 -68.55
N GLY A 110 16.62 14.68 -68.63
CA GLY A 110 15.19 14.71 -68.35
C GLY A 110 14.39 13.98 -69.43
N ARG A 111 13.12 13.73 -69.14
CA ARG A 111 12.18 13.07 -70.06
C ARG A 111 11.99 13.82 -71.39
N ASP A 112 12.32 15.11 -71.42
CA ASP A 112 12.34 15.96 -72.61
C ASP A 112 13.62 15.84 -73.45
N GLY A 113 14.58 14.99 -73.03
CA GLY A 113 15.87 14.80 -73.67
C GLY A 113 16.93 15.84 -73.28
N THR A 114 16.61 16.79 -72.39
CA THR A 114 17.53 17.85 -71.97
C THR A 114 18.54 17.32 -70.97
N ASN A 115 19.83 17.62 -71.18
CA ASN A 115 20.90 17.35 -70.23
C ASN A 115 20.98 18.51 -69.21
N TYR A 116 20.76 18.22 -67.93
CA TYR A 116 20.64 19.24 -66.87
C TYR A 116 21.95 19.52 -66.11
N GLY A 117 23.06 18.82 -66.38
CA GLY A 117 24.31 19.02 -65.63
C GLY A 117 24.32 18.49 -64.19
N ILE A 118 23.25 17.83 -63.74
CA ILE A 118 23.06 17.36 -62.36
C ILE A 118 23.43 15.87 -62.26
N ALA A 119 24.21 15.47 -61.27
CA ALA A 119 24.50 14.04 -61.04
C ALA A 119 23.21 13.27 -60.68
N ASN A 120 23.01 12.07 -61.25
CA ASN A 120 21.79 11.27 -61.08
C ASN A 120 21.30 11.14 -59.62
N TYR A 121 22.18 10.86 -58.65
CA TYR A 121 21.77 10.76 -57.24
C TYR A 121 21.18 12.07 -56.68
N LYS A 122 21.58 13.22 -57.22
CA LYS A 122 21.01 14.54 -56.92
C LYS A 122 19.73 14.85 -57.70
N ALA A 123 19.48 14.10 -58.78
CA ALA A 123 18.31 14.27 -59.64
C ALA A 123 17.21 13.22 -59.40
N LEU A 124 17.44 12.22 -58.54
CA LEU A 124 16.49 11.12 -58.32
C LEU A 124 15.06 11.61 -58.01
N VAL A 125 14.93 12.63 -57.17
CA VAL A 125 13.63 13.22 -56.82
C VAL A 125 12.91 13.78 -58.04
N LEU A 126 13.63 14.47 -58.93
CA LEU A 126 13.07 15.01 -60.18
C LEU A 126 12.71 13.88 -61.14
N ALA A 127 13.59 12.89 -61.26
CA ALA A 127 13.38 11.76 -62.14
C ALA A 127 12.17 10.93 -61.69
N VAL A 128 12.05 10.62 -60.40
CA VAL A 128 10.90 9.89 -59.83
C VAL A 128 9.58 10.64 -60.10
N TYR A 129 9.60 11.96 -60.05
CA TYR A 129 8.43 12.78 -60.37
C TYR A 129 8.02 12.75 -61.84
N GLU A 130 8.98 12.91 -62.76
CA GLU A 130 8.72 12.92 -64.20
C GLU A 130 8.07 11.62 -64.69
N TYR A 131 8.25 10.54 -63.93
CA TYR A 131 7.71 9.20 -64.20
C TYR A 131 6.63 8.78 -63.19
N ALA A 132 6.12 9.70 -62.37
CA ALA A 132 5.08 9.40 -61.40
C ALA A 132 3.77 8.97 -62.08
N THR A 133 3.11 7.98 -61.50
CA THR A 133 1.76 7.53 -61.85
C THR A 133 0.71 8.57 -61.45
N ALA A 134 -0.51 8.44 -61.99
CA ALA A 134 -1.62 9.33 -61.62
C ALA A 134 -1.94 9.29 -60.12
N ASP A 135 -1.82 8.12 -59.48
CA ASP A 135 -2.03 7.93 -58.04
C ASP A 135 -0.95 8.61 -57.19
N GLU A 136 0.32 8.51 -57.64
CA GLU A 136 1.45 9.19 -57.02
C GLU A 136 1.31 10.73 -57.15
N VAL A 137 0.85 11.21 -58.30
CA VAL A 137 0.52 12.64 -58.51
C VAL A 137 -0.65 13.09 -57.63
N ALA A 138 -1.65 12.24 -57.40
CA ALA A 138 -2.75 12.53 -56.49
C ALA A 138 -2.27 12.62 -55.03
N ALA A 139 -1.42 11.69 -54.58
CA ALA A 139 -0.81 11.74 -53.24
C ALA A 139 0.03 13.01 -53.03
N LEU A 140 0.75 13.46 -54.06
CA LEU A 140 1.50 14.71 -54.02
C LEU A 140 0.60 15.93 -53.90
N THR A 141 -0.47 15.97 -54.67
CA THR A 141 -1.45 17.07 -54.65
C THR A 141 -2.11 17.18 -53.26
N ASN A 142 -2.44 16.03 -52.66
CA ASN A 142 -2.97 15.95 -51.30
C ASN A 142 -1.97 16.47 -50.26
N ARG A 143 -0.70 16.04 -50.32
CA ARG A 143 0.36 16.55 -49.44
C ARG A 143 0.59 18.04 -49.58
N GLN A 144 0.60 18.54 -50.81
CA GLN A 144 0.71 19.97 -51.08
C GLN A 144 -0.43 20.74 -50.39
N THR A 145 -1.65 20.23 -50.51
CA THR A 145 -2.82 20.82 -49.87
C THR A 145 -2.66 20.88 -48.34
N VAL A 146 -2.15 19.82 -47.73
CA VAL A 146 -1.91 19.74 -46.27
C VAL A 146 -0.75 20.65 -45.82
N SER A 147 0.33 20.73 -46.61
CA SER A 147 1.48 21.60 -46.32
C SER A 147 1.14 23.09 -46.42
N GLN A 148 0.35 23.47 -47.44
CA GLN A 148 -0.20 24.83 -47.56
C GLN A 148 -1.11 25.16 -46.39
N TYR A 149 -1.92 24.19 -45.96
CA TYR A 149 -2.80 24.34 -44.81
C TYR A 149 -1.99 24.58 -43.52
N PHE A 150 -1.02 23.72 -43.20
CA PHE A 150 -0.11 23.90 -42.05
C PHE A 150 0.54 25.30 -42.03
N SER A 151 1.10 25.73 -43.16
CA SER A 151 1.77 27.02 -43.27
C SER A 151 0.81 28.20 -43.07
N THR A 152 -0.37 28.14 -43.69
CA THR A 152 -1.37 29.20 -43.61
C THR A 152 -1.95 29.30 -42.20
N SER A 153 -2.23 28.15 -41.58
CA SER A 153 -2.77 28.10 -40.22
C SER A 153 -1.74 28.57 -39.18
N MET A 154 -0.43 28.31 -39.37
CA MET A 154 0.63 28.80 -38.48
C MET A 154 0.89 30.32 -38.61
N GLN A 155 0.81 30.87 -39.83
CA GLN A 155 0.89 32.32 -40.05
C GLN A 155 -0.28 33.06 -39.40
N ASN A 156 -1.47 32.46 -39.44
CA ASN A 156 -2.70 33.04 -38.89
C ASN A 156 -2.97 32.60 -37.44
N ASN A 157 -1.97 32.09 -36.72
CA ASN A 157 -2.14 31.62 -35.35
C ASN A 157 -2.66 32.76 -34.43
N PRO A 158 -3.82 32.58 -33.76
CA PRO A 158 -4.40 33.56 -32.86
C PRO A 158 -3.50 33.95 -31.67
N ALA A 159 -2.58 33.07 -31.26
CA ALA A 159 -1.63 33.29 -30.16
C ALA A 159 -0.39 34.14 -30.57
N GLY A 160 -0.37 34.64 -31.82
CA GLY A 160 0.73 35.38 -32.42
C GLY A 160 1.23 34.66 -33.66
N GLY A 161 1.08 35.27 -34.84
CA GLY A 161 1.57 34.71 -36.09
C GLY A 161 3.06 34.43 -36.00
N VAL A 162 3.48 33.21 -36.35
CA VAL A 162 4.88 32.78 -36.24
C VAL A 162 5.55 32.97 -37.61
N PRO A 163 6.41 33.97 -37.83
CA PRO A 163 7.01 34.24 -39.14
C PRO A 163 8.12 33.25 -39.54
N SER A 164 8.51 32.32 -38.66
CA SER A 164 9.51 31.27 -38.87
C SER A 164 9.25 30.05 -37.98
N PHE A 165 9.38 28.83 -38.50
CA PHE A 165 9.25 27.61 -37.68
C PHE A 165 10.51 27.35 -36.84
N ASN A 166 10.33 26.97 -35.58
CA ASN A 166 11.38 26.28 -34.82
C ASN A 166 11.40 24.78 -35.17
N THR A 167 12.43 24.06 -34.72
CA THR A 167 12.62 22.62 -35.01
C THR A 167 11.41 21.77 -34.57
N THR A 168 10.77 22.11 -33.45
CA THR A 168 9.58 21.39 -32.95
C THR A 168 8.37 21.58 -33.86
N GLN A 169 8.10 22.81 -34.29
CA GLN A 169 7.03 23.15 -35.23
C GLN A 169 7.25 22.50 -36.60
N TYR A 170 8.50 22.48 -37.06
CA TYR A 170 8.88 21.81 -38.29
C TYR A 170 8.60 20.29 -38.24
N ASN A 171 9.03 19.63 -37.16
CA ASN A 171 8.84 18.19 -36.98
C ASN A 171 7.36 17.82 -36.87
N ALA A 172 6.55 18.64 -36.19
CA ALA A 172 5.11 18.42 -36.07
C ALA A 172 4.37 18.55 -37.41
N GLY A 173 4.66 19.61 -38.19
CA GLY A 173 4.11 19.75 -39.53
C GLY A 173 4.47 18.57 -40.43
N TRP A 174 5.71 18.08 -40.34
CA TRP A 174 6.13 16.91 -41.09
C TRP A 174 5.45 15.61 -40.64
N ALA A 175 5.22 15.43 -39.33
CA ALA A 175 4.50 14.27 -38.80
C ALA A 175 3.09 14.17 -39.39
N SER A 176 2.38 15.30 -39.54
CA SER A 176 1.06 15.33 -40.18
C SER A 176 1.16 15.06 -41.70
N ILE A 177 2.07 15.73 -42.42
CA ILE A 177 2.23 15.60 -43.88
C ILE A 177 2.67 14.18 -44.29
N GLY A 178 3.51 13.52 -43.48
CA GLY A 178 4.03 12.18 -43.74
C GLY A 178 2.95 11.11 -43.86
N THR A 179 1.77 11.33 -43.26
CA THR A 179 0.65 10.37 -43.24
C THR A 179 -0.27 10.47 -44.47
N VAL A 180 -0.12 11.50 -45.31
CA VAL A 180 -1.10 11.87 -46.34
C VAL A 180 -0.91 11.07 -47.63
N THR A 181 -1.81 10.18 -48.00
CA THR A 181 -1.66 9.38 -49.24
C THR A 181 -2.49 9.96 -50.39
N LYS A 182 -2.69 9.17 -51.46
CA LYS A 182 -3.63 9.49 -52.54
C LYS A 182 -5.10 9.59 -52.08
N ASP A 183 -5.43 8.97 -50.95
CA ASP A 183 -6.77 8.99 -50.39
C ASP A 183 -7.08 10.36 -49.75
N THR A 184 -8.16 11.00 -50.19
CA THR A 184 -8.62 12.29 -49.70
C THR A 184 -9.02 12.26 -48.22
N ALA A 185 -9.39 11.11 -47.65
CA ALA A 185 -9.66 10.99 -46.22
C ALA A 185 -8.43 11.30 -45.36
N THR A 186 -7.23 10.93 -45.83
CA THR A 186 -5.97 11.21 -45.13
C THR A 186 -5.64 12.70 -45.09
N VAL A 187 -6.13 13.50 -46.05
CA VAL A 187 -6.03 14.97 -46.03
C VAL A 187 -6.84 15.56 -44.88
N THR A 188 -8.07 15.09 -44.69
CA THR A 188 -8.95 15.54 -43.60
C THR A 188 -8.32 15.24 -42.24
N THR A 189 -7.82 14.01 -42.05
CA THR A 189 -7.13 13.59 -40.81
C THR A 189 -5.88 14.43 -40.54
N ALA A 190 -5.05 14.66 -41.56
CA ALA A 190 -3.84 15.45 -41.41
C ALA A 190 -4.12 16.93 -41.10
N LYS A 191 -5.16 17.52 -41.70
CA LYS A 191 -5.60 18.89 -41.37
C LYS A 191 -6.09 19.01 -39.93
N ALA A 192 -6.86 18.03 -39.44
CA ALA A 192 -7.29 18.00 -38.04
C ALA A 192 -6.10 17.89 -37.06
N SER A 193 -5.09 17.07 -37.39
CA SER A 193 -3.85 16.98 -36.62
C SER A 193 -3.06 18.31 -36.59
N ILE A 194 -3.07 19.04 -37.71
CA ILE A 194 -2.47 20.38 -37.83
C ILE A 194 -3.24 21.38 -36.97
N ASP A 195 -4.57 21.38 -37.04
CA ASP A 195 -5.40 22.28 -36.24
C ASP A 195 -5.21 22.04 -34.74
N GLN A 196 -5.09 20.77 -34.33
CA GLN A 196 -4.71 20.41 -32.97
C GLN A 196 -3.35 21.00 -32.60
N PHE A 197 -2.32 20.80 -33.42
CA PHE A 197 -0.99 21.36 -33.16
C PHE A 197 -1.02 22.90 -33.03
N ILE A 198 -1.77 23.57 -33.90
CA ILE A 198 -1.82 25.05 -33.99
C ILE A 198 -2.66 25.67 -32.87
N ALA A 199 -3.74 25.00 -32.48
CA ALA A 199 -4.50 25.34 -31.28
C ALA A 199 -3.69 25.17 -29.98
N GLY A 200 -2.43 24.71 -30.09
CA GLY A 200 -1.55 24.45 -28.97
C GLY A 200 -1.84 23.11 -28.30
N GLY A 201 -2.50 22.19 -29.03
CA GLY A 201 -2.96 20.87 -28.60
C GLY A 201 -1.99 20.27 -27.62
N GLY A 202 -2.44 20.25 -26.37
CA GLY A 202 -1.64 20.08 -25.18
C GLY A 202 -0.51 19.09 -25.36
N GLY A 203 0.72 19.60 -25.31
CA GLY A 203 1.86 18.75 -25.02
C GLY A 203 1.60 17.96 -23.73
N THR A 204 2.31 16.85 -23.56
CA THR A 204 2.40 16.12 -22.29
C THR A 204 2.47 17.12 -21.12
N GLY A 205 1.47 17.11 -20.24
CA GLY A 205 1.42 17.97 -19.04
C GLY A 205 0.58 19.25 -19.13
N THR A 206 -0.41 19.34 -20.03
CA THR A 206 -1.37 20.47 -19.99
C THR A 206 -2.34 20.33 -18.81
N ILE A 207 -2.51 21.41 -18.04
CA ILE A 207 -3.50 21.51 -16.94
C ILE A 207 -4.74 22.24 -17.45
N PHE A 208 -5.89 21.59 -17.40
CA PHE A 208 -7.19 22.19 -17.69
C PHE A 208 -7.91 22.63 -16.43
N THR A 209 -8.68 23.71 -16.48
CA THR A 209 -9.54 24.16 -15.38
C THR A 209 -10.99 24.26 -15.80
N LEU A 210 -11.91 23.65 -15.04
CA LEU A 210 -13.36 23.82 -15.23
C LEU A 210 -13.79 25.18 -14.67
N LEU A 211 -14.44 26.01 -15.49
CA LEU A 211 -14.74 27.40 -15.13
C LEU A 211 -16.21 27.62 -14.74
N GLU A 212 -17.15 26.95 -15.42
CA GLU A 212 -18.60 27.14 -15.20
C GLU A 212 -19.39 25.83 -15.25
N ASN A 213 -20.62 25.85 -14.70
CA ASN A 213 -21.55 24.73 -14.78
C ASN A 213 -21.77 24.30 -16.24
N GLY A 214 -21.81 22.99 -16.46
CA GLY A 214 -21.93 22.42 -17.81
C GLY A 214 -20.65 22.52 -18.63
N ALA A 215 -19.47 22.59 -17.98
CA ALA A 215 -18.20 22.54 -18.69
C ALA A 215 -18.05 21.20 -19.42
N VAL A 216 -17.58 21.25 -20.66
CA VAL A 216 -17.35 20.05 -21.48
C VAL A 216 -15.89 20.06 -21.90
N LEU A 217 -15.18 18.99 -21.56
CA LEU A 217 -13.78 18.79 -21.91
C LEU A 217 -13.58 17.38 -22.44
N THR A 218 -13.49 17.25 -23.75
CA THR A 218 -13.25 16.00 -24.47
C THR A 218 -12.23 16.23 -25.59
N ALA A 219 -11.96 15.20 -26.38
CA ALA A 219 -11.13 15.30 -27.59
C ALA A 219 -11.73 16.15 -28.71
N SER A 220 -13.05 16.39 -28.67
CA SER A 220 -13.81 17.03 -29.75
C SER A 220 -14.62 18.24 -29.29
N ALA A 221 -14.77 18.45 -27.98
CA ALA A 221 -15.50 19.57 -27.40
C ALA A 221 -14.73 20.16 -26.21
N SER A 222 -14.54 21.48 -26.24
CA SER A 222 -13.91 22.26 -25.18
C SER A 222 -14.73 23.52 -24.96
N SER A 223 -15.50 23.55 -23.87
CA SER A 223 -16.36 24.67 -23.52
C SER A 223 -16.34 24.92 -22.02
N LYS A 224 -16.28 26.21 -21.63
CA LYS A 224 -16.22 26.65 -20.23
C LYS A 224 -15.05 26.03 -19.46
N VAL A 225 -13.92 25.88 -20.15
CA VAL A 225 -12.66 25.38 -19.61
C VAL A 225 -11.52 26.32 -19.98
N SER A 226 -10.47 26.33 -19.16
CA SER A 226 -9.21 27.04 -19.43
C SER A 226 -8.08 26.02 -19.59
N PRO A 227 -7.15 26.19 -20.56
CA PRO A 227 -7.16 27.22 -21.59
C PRO A 227 -8.32 27.02 -22.57
N ALA A 228 -8.95 28.11 -23.00
CA ALA A 228 -10.09 28.04 -23.92
C ALA A 228 -9.65 27.54 -25.30
N GLY A 229 -10.48 26.71 -25.94
CA GLY A 229 -10.21 26.19 -27.29
C GLY A 229 -9.17 25.06 -27.35
N GLN A 230 -8.67 24.61 -26.21
CA GLN A 230 -7.78 23.47 -26.07
C GLN A 230 -8.55 22.21 -25.66
N PHE A 231 -8.11 21.05 -26.13
CA PHE A 231 -8.80 19.77 -25.96
C PHE A 231 -7.93 18.77 -25.19
N LEU A 232 -8.56 17.78 -24.55
CA LEU A 232 -7.82 16.61 -24.08
C LEU A 232 -7.26 15.85 -25.29
N THR A 233 -6.05 15.36 -25.15
CA THR A 233 -5.31 14.64 -26.20
C THR A 233 -4.95 13.25 -25.72
N THR A 234 -4.53 12.36 -26.62
CA THR A 234 -4.05 11.00 -26.26
C THR A 234 -2.65 11.00 -25.62
N SER A 235 -2.27 12.11 -25.00
CA SER A 235 -0.98 12.31 -24.36
C SER A 235 -1.24 12.87 -22.98
N ASN A 236 -0.91 12.12 -21.92
CA ASN A 236 -0.93 12.51 -20.50
C ASN A 236 -1.31 13.98 -20.24
N ASN A 237 -2.56 14.22 -19.86
CA ASN A 237 -3.08 15.51 -19.46
C ASN A 237 -3.57 15.49 -18.00
N THR A 238 -3.82 16.69 -17.48
CA THR A 238 -4.34 16.87 -16.12
C THR A 238 -5.50 17.84 -16.13
N VAL A 239 -6.53 17.56 -15.34
CA VAL A 239 -7.69 18.41 -15.17
C VAL A 239 -7.76 18.81 -13.70
N GLN A 240 -7.81 20.10 -13.43
CA GLN A 240 -7.95 20.66 -12.10
C GLN A 240 -9.23 21.47 -12.02
N ALA A 241 -10.19 21.00 -11.22
CA ALA A 241 -11.40 21.75 -10.92
C ALA A 241 -11.32 22.24 -9.47
N LEU A 242 -11.28 23.55 -9.24
CA LEU A 242 -11.38 24.08 -7.87
C LEU A 242 -12.68 23.62 -7.20
N THR A 243 -13.73 23.36 -7.98
CA THR A 243 -14.95 22.67 -7.57
C THR A 243 -15.46 21.87 -8.76
N PHE A 244 -15.91 20.63 -8.56
CA PHE A 244 -16.58 19.89 -9.62
C PHE A 244 -17.94 20.53 -9.89
N LEU A 245 -18.07 21.17 -11.05
CA LEU A 245 -19.23 22.00 -11.37
C LEU A 245 -20.39 21.13 -11.87
N PRO A 246 -21.64 21.40 -11.45
CA PRO A 246 -22.82 20.68 -11.93
C PRO A 246 -22.89 20.55 -13.46
N ASN A 247 -23.35 19.38 -13.93
CA ASN A 247 -23.52 19.04 -15.35
C ASN A 247 -22.23 19.04 -16.19
N SER A 248 -21.05 19.10 -15.58
CA SER A 248 -19.79 19.04 -16.32
C SER A 248 -19.50 17.63 -16.84
N PHE A 249 -18.94 17.54 -18.03
CA PHE A 249 -18.54 16.30 -18.68
C PHE A 249 -17.05 16.34 -19.05
N VAL A 250 -16.27 15.40 -18.52
CA VAL A 250 -14.84 15.26 -18.83
C VAL A 250 -14.60 13.87 -19.40
N GLN A 251 -13.95 13.78 -20.56
CA GLN A 251 -13.62 12.50 -21.17
C GLN A 251 -12.19 12.52 -21.73
N ASP A 252 -11.37 11.59 -21.27
CA ASP A 252 -10.10 11.31 -21.92
C ASP A 252 -10.32 10.57 -23.27
N PRO A 253 -9.74 11.05 -24.39
CA PRO A 253 -9.69 10.31 -25.66
C PRO A 253 -8.98 8.97 -25.60
N SER A 254 -8.08 8.76 -24.65
CA SER A 254 -7.25 7.57 -24.54
C SER A 254 -7.71 6.68 -23.38
N THR A 255 -7.07 5.51 -23.26
CA THR A 255 -7.22 4.57 -22.13
C THR A 255 -5.86 3.97 -21.72
N ALA A 256 -4.81 4.38 -22.43
CA ALA A 256 -3.47 3.77 -22.43
C ALA A 256 -2.44 4.62 -21.68
N ASP A 257 -2.77 5.87 -21.39
CA ASP A 257 -1.96 6.85 -20.67
C ASP A 257 -2.49 7.04 -19.24
N ALA A 258 -2.01 8.07 -18.56
CA ALA A 258 -2.14 8.25 -17.12
C ALA A 258 -2.68 9.64 -16.79
N ASP A 259 -3.94 9.87 -17.16
CA ASP A 259 -4.60 11.15 -16.93
C ASP A 259 -5.07 11.31 -15.48
N VAL A 260 -4.97 12.54 -14.99
CA VAL A 260 -5.31 12.89 -13.60
C VAL A 260 -6.36 13.99 -13.59
N LEU A 261 -7.49 13.74 -12.93
CA LEU A 261 -8.47 14.77 -12.59
C LEU A 261 -8.45 15.03 -11.09
N THR A 262 -8.17 16.26 -10.69
CA THR A 262 -8.28 16.75 -9.31
C THR A 262 -9.53 17.62 -9.19
N ALA A 263 -10.38 17.38 -8.19
CA ALA A 263 -11.57 18.20 -7.96
C ALA A 263 -11.99 18.32 -6.50
N GLN A 264 -12.53 19.48 -6.11
CA GLN A 264 -13.26 19.62 -4.84
C GLN A 264 -14.75 19.34 -5.03
N ILE A 265 -15.35 18.61 -4.11
CA ILE A 265 -16.79 18.43 -4.01
C ILE A 265 -17.31 19.34 -2.90
N LEU A 266 -18.23 20.23 -3.27
CA LEU A 266 -18.94 21.10 -2.33
C LEU A 266 -20.29 20.50 -1.94
N PRO A 267 -20.91 20.97 -0.85
CA PRO A 267 -22.25 20.55 -0.49
C PRO A 267 -23.23 20.94 -1.61
N PRO A 268 -24.18 20.06 -1.94
CA PRO A 268 -25.13 20.36 -2.99
C PRO A 268 -25.99 21.57 -2.60
N VAL A 269 -26.20 22.48 -3.55
CA VAL A 269 -27.08 23.64 -3.37
C VAL A 269 -28.45 23.31 -3.95
N ALA A 270 -29.51 23.61 -3.20
CA ALA A 270 -30.88 23.34 -3.62
C ALA A 270 -31.16 23.91 -5.03
N PRO A 271 -31.87 23.18 -5.91
CA PRO A 271 -32.65 21.96 -5.62
C PRO A 271 -31.85 20.64 -5.70
N ALA A 272 -30.54 20.68 -5.97
CA ALA A 272 -29.73 19.47 -6.02
C ALA A 272 -29.57 18.85 -4.63
N THR A 273 -29.55 17.53 -4.57
CA THR A 273 -29.32 16.75 -3.33
C THR A 273 -27.94 16.08 -3.31
N GLU A 274 -27.20 16.14 -4.41
CA GLU A 274 -25.87 15.56 -4.59
C GLU A 274 -25.17 16.20 -5.81
N VAL A 275 -23.85 16.04 -5.90
CA VAL A 275 -23.05 16.34 -7.09
C VAL A 275 -22.92 15.05 -7.91
N THR A 276 -23.16 15.09 -9.22
CA THR A 276 -23.11 13.94 -10.14
C THR A 276 -22.00 14.10 -11.19
N PRO A 277 -20.73 13.80 -10.86
CA PRO A 277 -19.66 13.90 -11.84
C PRO A 277 -19.85 12.95 -13.02
N ASN A 278 -19.76 13.49 -14.24
CA ASN A 278 -19.76 12.70 -15.47
C ASN A 278 -18.34 12.69 -16.04
N ILE A 279 -17.63 11.60 -15.79
CA ILE A 279 -16.20 11.46 -16.09
C ILE A 279 -16.00 10.12 -16.81
N ALA A 280 -15.39 10.14 -17.98
CA ALA A 280 -15.08 8.93 -18.72
C ALA A 280 -13.59 8.84 -19.01
N ASN A 281 -13.03 7.63 -18.87
CA ASN A 281 -11.66 7.28 -19.24
C ASN A 281 -10.54 8.04 -18.51
N ILE A 282 -10.82 8.81 -17.46
CA ILE A 282 -9.74 9.39 -16.64
C ILE A 282 -9.21 8.31 -15.70
N GLU A 283 -7.94 7.93 -15.84
CA GLU A 283 -7.34 6.86 -15.04
C GLU A 283 -7.27 7.17 -13.55
N THR A 284 -6.93 8.40 -13.19
CA THR A 284 -6.77 8.81 -11.79
C THR A 284 -7.70 9.97 -11.47
N ILE A 285 -8.58 9.76 -10.51
CA ILE A 285 -9.45 10.80 -9.97
C ILE A 285 -9.01 11.08 -8.54
N GLU A 286 -8.77 12.35 -8.21
CA GLU A 286 -8.46 12.82 -6.87
C GLU A 286 -9.54 13.81 -6.40
N PHE A 287 -10.40 13.38 -5.49
CA PHE A 287 -11.43 14.24 -4.90
C PHE A 287 -11.03 14.76 -3.53
N THR A 288 -11.40 16.00 -3.26
CA THR A 288 -11.43 16.59 -1.91
C THR A 288 -12.87 16.88 -1.53
N GLY A 289 -13.25 16.57 -0.31
CA GLY A 289 -14.57 16.84 0.25
C GLY A 289 -14.63 18.15 1.03
N SER A 290 -15.82 18.47 1.49
CA SER A 290 -16.12 19.55 2.42
C SER A 290 -17.32 19.14 3.27
N ASN A 291 -17.55 19.79 4.42
CA ASN A 291 -18.63 19.38 5.32
C ASN A 291 -20.00 19.37 4.60
N GLY A 292 -20.63 18.20 4.49
CA GLY A 292 -21.89 18.01 3.76
C GLY A 292 -21.75 17.71 2.26
N ALA A 293 -20.53 17.52 1.75
CA ALA A 293 -20.28 17.14 0.36
C ALA A 293 -20.81 15.73 0.06
N ILE A 294 -21.53 15.61 -1.05
CA ILE A 294 -22.09 14.34 -1.54
C ILE A 294 -21.77 14.21 -3.02
N ALA A 295 -21.05 13.14 -3.40
CA ALA A 295 -20.73 12.82 -4.78
C ALA A 295 -21.35 11.47 -5.18
N ASN A 296 -22.09 11.44 -6.28
CA ASN A 296 -22.60 10.23 -6.90
C ASN A 296 -21.75 9.83 -8.10
N ILE A 297 -21.06 8.69 -7.98
CA ILE A 297 -20.06 8.23 -8.97
C ILE A 297 -20.66 7.30 -10.04
N ALA A 298 -22.00 7.20 -10.11
CA ALA A 298 -22.70 6.35 -11.07
C ALA A 298 -22.36 6.66 -12.54
N ASN A 299 -21.96 7.89 -12.87
CA ASN A 299 -21.61 8.31 -14.24
C ASN A 299 -20.08 8.34 -14.51
N ILE A 300 -19.27 7.78 -13.62
CA ILE A 300 -17.81 7.71 -13.79
C ILE A 300 -17.39 6.38 -14.45
N SER A 301 -16.48 6.35 -15.42
CA SER A 301 -15.98 5.12 -16.06
C SER A 301 -14.50 5.18 -16.41
N GLY A 302 -13.86 4.02 -16.58
CA GLY A 302 -12.45 3.92 -17.00
C GLY A 302 -11.41 4.23 -15.91
N VAL A 303 -11.84 4.43 -14.66
CA VAL A 303 -10.95 4.79 -13.55
C VAL A 303 -10.13 3.59 -13.09
N LYS A 304 -8.82 3.79 -12.95
CA LYS A 304 -7.86 2.84 -12.36
C LYS A 304 -7.62 3.17 -10.88
N ASN A 305 -7.54 4.45 -10.53
CA ASN A 305 -7.30 4.95 -9.19
C ASN A 305 -8.32 6.04 -8.82
N PHE A 306 -9.15 5.77 -7.82
CA PHE A 306 -10.01 6.79 -7.21
C PHE A 306 -9.45 7.14 -5.84
N VAL A 307 -9.00 8.37 -5.65
CA VAL A 307 -8.35 8.85 -4.43
C VAL A 307 -9.20 9.93 -3.77
N ILE A 308 -9.41 9.80 -2.45
CA ILE A 308 -9.99 10.85 -1.61
C ILE A 308 -8.84 11.47 -0.82
N LYS A 309 -8.55 12.74 -1.12
CA LYS A 309 -7.35 13.44 -0.64
C LYS A 309 -7.54 14.05 0.75
N SER A 310 -8.68 14.68 1.00
CA SER A 310 -9.00 15.36 2.27
C SER A 310 -10.48 15.73 2.34
N GLY A 311 -10.95 16.17 3.50
CA GLY A 311 -12.29 16.71 3.71
C GLY A 311 -13.36 15.63 3.82
N ASP A 312 -14.48 15.97 4.47
CA ASP A 312 -15.60 15.04 4.62
C ASP A 312 -16.27 14.79 3.28
N LEU A 313 -16.57 13.53 2.96
CA LEU A 313 -17.20 13.17 1.70
C LEU A 313 -18.13 11.98 1.86
N LYS A 314 -19.39 12.16 1.46
CA LYS A 314 -20.29 11.04 1.19
C LYS A 314 -20.19 10.64 -0.27
N VAL A 315 -19.98 9.35 -0.53
CA VAL A 315 -19.90 8.77 -1.87
C VAL A 315 -21.10 7.86 -2.10
N ASN A 316 -21.97 8.24 -3.04
CA ASN A 316 -23.08 7.43 -3.52
C ASN A 316 -22.60 6.51 -4.67
N THR A 317 -23.12 5.27 -4.71
CA THR A 317 -22.64 4.19 -5.58
C THR A 317 -21.19 3.80 -5.26
N ALA A 318 -20.86 3.77 -3.97
CA ALA A 318 -19.51 3.50 -3.47
C ALA A 318 -18.97 2.08 -3.80
N GLU A 319 -19.84 1.13 -4.14
CA GLU A 319 -19.47 -0.21 -4.59
C GLU A 319 -18.80 -0.24 -5.96
N LYS A 320 -18.87 0.86 -6.71
CA LYS A 320 -18.43 0.89 -8.12
C LYS A 320 -16.92 0.83 -8.30
N PHE A 321 -16.18 1.47 -7.40
CA PHE A 321 -14.72 1.56 -7.47
C PHE A 321 -14.12 1.44 -6.06
N PRO A 322 -12.92 0.84 -5.92
CA PRO A 322 -12.12 0.98 -4.71
C PRO A 322 -11.78 2.46 -4.47
N LEU A 323 -12.13 2.97 -3.28
CA LEU A 323 -11.87 4.34 -2.85
C LEU A 323 -10.59 4.37 -2.02
N THR A 324 -9.58 5.09 -2.48
CA THR A 324 -8.28 5.17 -1.81
C THR A 324 -8.20 6.40 -0.94
N LEU A 325 -8.06 6.23 0.38
CA LEU A 325 -7.74 7.33 1.28
C LEU A 325 -6.27 7.68 1.13
N ALA A 326 -5.97 8.94 0.80
CA ALA A 326 -4.61 9.43 0.70
C ALA A 326 -3.92 9.44 2.08
N ALA A 327 -2.60 9.33 2.09
CA ALA A 327 -1.82 9.54 3.31
C ALA A 327 -2.13 10.93 3.91
N GLY A 328 -2.41 10.98 5.21
CA GLY A 328 -2.82 12.19 5.92
C GLY A 328 -4.31 12.51 5.86
N TYR A 329 -5.15 11.67 5.24
CA TYR A 329 -6.60 11.85 5.29
C TYR A 329 -7.10 11.75 6.74
N ALA A 330 -7.81 12.78 7.20
CA ALA A 330 -8.16 13.00 8.61
C ALA A 330 -9.63 13.44 8.78
N ASN A 331 -10.52 12.87 7.96
CA ASN A 331 -11.92 13.29 7.81
C ASN A 331 -12.88 12.09 7.73
N GLN A 332 -14.18 12.35 7.64
CA GLN A 332 -15.18 11.30 7.49
C GLN A 332 -15.40 10.92 6.02
N LEU A 333 -15.16 9.65 5.68
CA LEU A 333 -15.66 9.05 4.44
C LEU A 333 -16.95 8.28 4.74
N THR A 334 -18.04 8.66 4.07
CA THR A 334 -19.33 7.97 4.19
C THR A 334 -19.65 7.22 2.90
N LEU A 335 -19.82 5.91 2.99
CA LEU A 335 -20.11 5.00 1.88
C LEU A 335 -21.63 4.82 1.79
N ASN A 336 -22.18 5.02 0.60
CA ASN A 336 -23.59 4.78 0.33
C ASN A 336 -23.73 4.03 -0.99
N LEU A 337 -24.20 2.80 -0.93
CA LEU A 337 -24.25 1.90 -2.07
C LEU A 337 -25.55 2.07 -2.86
N ALA A 338 -25.50 1.90 -4.17
CA ALA A 338 -26.71 1.79 -4.98
C ALA A 338 -27.23 0.33 -4.99
N ASP A 339 -26.30 -0.63 -4.95
CA ASP A 339 -26.58 -2.07 -4.79
C ASP A 339 -26.00 -2.60 -3.46
N PRO A 340 -26.81 -2.67 -2.39
CA PRO A 340 -26.39 -3.16 -1.07
C PRO A 340 -25.87 -4.60 -1.06
N SER A 341 -26.14 -5.40 -2.11
CA SER A 341 -25.65 -6.78 -2.20
C SER A 341 -24.17 -6.88 -2.58
N LYS A 342 -23.55 -5.75 -2.94
CA LYS A 342 -22.13 -5.68 -3.30
C LYS A 342 -21.29 -5.16 -2.15
N ALA A 343 -20.03 -5.55 -2.15
CA ALA A 343 -19.06 -5.00 -1.21
C ALA A 343 -18.60 -3.61 -1.67
N SER A 344 -18.33 -2.73 -0.71
CA SER A 344 -17.54 -1.52 -0.94
C SER A 344 -16.08 -1.79 -0.61
N THR A 345 -15.15 -1.01 -1.16
CA THR A 345 -13.72 -1.18 -0.89
C THR A 345 -13.07 0.16 -0.60
N VAL A 346 -12.38 0.24 0.54
CA VAL A 346 -11.57 1.39 0.96
C VAL A 346 -10.10 0.95 1.04
N ASN A 347 -9.24 1.54 0.21
CA ASN A 347 -7.80 1.34 0.31
C ASN A 347 -7.20 2.35 1.29
N LEU A 348 -6.36 1.89 2.22
CA LEU A 348 -5.57 2.75 3.10
C LEU A 348 -4.15 2.88 2.53
N ASN A 349 -3.79 4.08 2.06
CA ASN A 349 -2.50 4.33 1.41
C ASN A 349 -1.53 5.11 2.30
N GLY A 350 -1.54 4.83 3.60
CA GLY A 350 -0.66 5.44 4.61
C GLY A 350 -1.44 5.82 5.86
N THR A 351 -0.79 6.49 6.80
CA THR A 351 -1.46 6.95 8.03
C THR A 351 -2.66 7.84 7.70
N VAL A 352 -3.85 7.43 8.12
CA VAL A 352 -5.13 8.16 7.97
C VAL A 352 -5.66 8.55 9.35
N ALA A 353 -4.75 9.01 10.23
CA ALA A 353 -5.11 9.44 11.56
C ALA A 353 -6.00 10.69 11.49
N GLY A 354 -7.06 10.69 12.28
CA GLY A 354 -8.17 11.64 12.21
C GLY A 354 -9.38 11.14 11.40
N ALA A 355 -9.31 9.99 10.72
CA ALA A 355 -10.37 9.54 9.82
C ALA A 355 -11.47 8.70 10.50
N THR A 356 -12.67 8.78 9.91
CA THR A 356 -13.79 7.86 10.16
C THR A 356 -14.23 7.22 8.85
N ILE A 357 -14.54 5.92 8.88
CA ILE A 357 -15.23 5.23 7.79
C ILE A 357 -16.65 4.89 8.26
N VAL A 358 -17.65 5.38 7.51
CA VAL A 358 -19.07 5.14 7.79
C VAL A 358 -19.69 4.34 6.65
N ASP A 359 -20.33 3.21 6.94
CA ASP A 359 -21.28 2.56 6.03
C ASP A 359 -22.70 3.05 6.34
N ASN A 360 -23.33 3.71 5.35
CA ASN A 360 -24.61 4.37 5.53
C ASN A 360 -25.82 3.46 5.28
N ASN A 361 -25.73 2.48 4.37
CA ASN A 361 -26.92 1.76 3.88
C ASN A 361 -26.67 0.29 3.51
N SER A 362 -25.69 -0.35 4.16
CA SER A 362 -25.35 -1.77 4.08
C SER A 362 -24.61 -2.17 2.82
N ALA A 363 -23.35 -2.56 3.00
CA ALA A 363 -22.60 -3.34 2.02
C ALA A 363 -22.53 -4.80 2.43
N ALA A 364 -22.59 -5.73 1.48
CA ALA A 364 -22.35 -7.15 1.79
C ALA A 364 -21.06 -7.37 2.60
N ASN A 365 -20.02 -6.58 2.30
CA ASN A 365 -18.86 -6.34 3.15
C ASN A 365 -18.34 -4.90 2.92
N VAL A 366 -17.71 -4.30 3.93
CA VAL A 366 -16.83 -3.14 3.77
C VAL A 366 -15.39 -3.64 3.78
N ASN A 367 -14.77 -3.75 2.60
CA ASN A 367 -13.39 -4.20 2.49
C ASN A 367 -12.44 -3.05 2.83
N ILE A 368 -11.56 -3.24 3.80
CA ILE A 368 -10.47 -2.32 4.14
C ILE A 368 -9.18 -2.96 3.64
N VAL A 369 -8.57 -2.39 2.61
CA VAL A 369 -7.36 -2.92 1.98
C VAL A 369 -6.17 -2.04 2.34
N VAL A 370 -5.25 -2.58 3.14
CA VAL A 370 -4.09 -1.85 3.65
C VAL A 370 -2.97 -1.90 2.62
N LYS A 371 -2.69 -0.77 1.97
CA LYS A 371 -1.68 -0.64 0.89
C LYS A 371 -0.35 -0.09 1.38
N ALA A 372 -0.35 0.63 2.50
CA ALA A 372 0.82 1.13 3.21
C ALA A 372 0.54 1.09 4.73
N ASP A 373 1.57 1.11 5.56
CA ASP A 373 1.39 1.09 7.02
C ASP A 373 0.46 2.24 7.44
N SER A 374 -0.61 1.87 8.14
CA SER A 374 -1.75 2.76 8.36
C SER A 374 -2.17 2.77 9.82
N VAL A 375 -2.54 3.95 10.30
CA VAL A 375 -3.28 4.14 11.55
C VAL A 375 -4.64 4.71 11.17
N LEU A 376 -5.70 3.95 11.48
CA LEU A 376 -7.08 4.38 11.35
C LEU A 376 -7.59 4.75 12.74
N LYS A 377 -7.79 6.04 12.96
CA LYS A 377 -8.14 6.59 14.27
C LYS A 377 -8.93 7.86 14.10
N ASN A 378 -10.01 8.06 14.85
CA ASN A 378 -10.63 9.38 14.95
C ASN A 378 -9.82 10.32 15.85
N SER A 379 -9.71 11.60 15.46
CA SER A 379 -9.08 12.64 16.27
C SER A 379 -9.86 12.92 17.57
N ASP A 380 -11.19 12.77 17.52
CA ASP A 380 -12.07 12.80 18.68
C ASP A 380 -12.38 11.36 19.11
N ALA A 381 -11.84 10.96 20.26
CA ALA A 381 -12.03 9.62 20.82
C ALA A 381 -13.48 9.31 21.25
N THR A 382 -14.36 10.31 21.27
CA THR A 382 -15.80 10.12 21.55
C THR A 382 -16.60 9.71 20.31
N VAL A 383 -16.05 9.93 19.12
CA VAL A 383 -16.66 9.64 17.83
C VAL A 383 -16.14 8.30 17.31
N GLU A 384 -16.93 7.64 16.47
CA GLU A 384 -16.55 6.39 15.82
C GLU A 384 -15.35 6.56 14.89
N THR A 385 -14.44 5.59 14.96
CA THR A 385 -13.40 5.35 13.95
C THR A 385 -13.99 4.53 12.79
N ILE A 386 -14.85 3.56 13.11
CA ILE A 386 -15.61 2.74 12.16
C ILE A 386 -17.08 2.71 12.60
N ASN A 387 -18.00 2.96 11.67
CA ASN A 387 -19.43 3.02 11.95
C ASN A 387 -20.26 2.32 10.87
N SER A 388 -21.10 1.37 11.23
CA SER A 388 -22.17 0.83 10.38
C SER A 388 -23.53 1.33 10.87
N LEU A 389 -24.21 2.13 10.04
CA LEU A 389 -25.52 2.70 10.38
C LEU A 389 -26.70 1.80 10.03
N ALA A 390 -26.52 0.83 9.13
CA ALA A 390 -27.55 -0.10 8.71
C ALA A 390 -26.95 -1.35 8.06
N GLY A 391 -27.59 -2.51 8.25
CA GLY A 391 -27.23 -3.75 7.57
C GLY A 391 -26.58 -4.83 8.44
N ASN A 392 -26.14 -5.89 7.75
CA ASN A 392 -25.29 -6.94 8.33
C ASN A 392 -23.94 -6.90 7.59
N ASN A 393 -23.01 -6.07 8.06
CA ASN A 393 -21.82 -5.73 7.29
C ASN A 393 -20.57 -6.17 8.06
N ASN A 394 -19.73 -6.96 7.39
CA ASN A 394 -18.41 -7.28 7.93
C ASN A 394 -17.42 -6.22 7.45
N PHE A 395 -16.53 -5.82 8.35
CA PHE A 395 -15.36 -5.01 8.03
C PHE A 395 -14.20 -5.96 7.75
N VAL A 396 -13.99 -6.28 6.47
CA VAL A 396 -13.01 -7.28 6.03
C VAL A 396 -11.67 -6.61 5.75
N ILE A 397 -10.66 -6.95 6.53
CA ILE A 397 -9.32 -6.38 6.44
C ILE A 397 -8.43 -7.29 5.59
N SER A 398 -7.68 -6.70 4.67
CA SER A 398 -6.72 -7.40 3.82
C SER A 398 -5.51 -6.53 3.47
N GLY A 399 -4.45 -7.14 2.95
CA GLY A 399 -3.18 -6.47 2.65
C GLY A 399 -2.00 -7.10 3.39
N ASP A 400 -0.83 -6.56 3.13
CA ASP A 400 0.48 -7.03 3.62
C ASP A 400 1.22 -5.98 4.47
N LYS A 401 0.56 -4.86 4.76
CA LYS A 401 1.11 -3.75 5.55
C LYS A 401 0.42 -3.66 6.89
N ASN A 402 1.08 -3.08 7.88
CA ASN A 402 0.58 -3.05 9.24
C ASN A 402 -0.61 -2.08 9.38
N LEU A 403 -1.58 -2.46 10.22
CA LEU A 403 -2.75 -1.66 10.50
C LEU A 403 -2.92 -1.49 12.00
N THR A 404 -2.97 -0.25 12.45
CA THR A 404 -3.52 0.08 13.77
C THR A 404 -4.92 0.64 13.61
N ILE A 405 -5.90 0.05 14.30
CA ILE A 405 -7.24 0.63 14.48
C ILE A 405 -7.33 1.10 15.93
N ASP A 406 -7.53 2.39 16.13
CA ASP A 406 -7.64 2.99 17.47
C ASP A 406 -8.93 3.81 17.57
N GLY A 407 -9.81 3.43 18.50
CA GLY A 407 -11.03 4.16 18.79
C GLY A 407 -12.31 3.34 18.72
N LYS A 408 -13.44 4.02 18.79
CA LYS A 408 -14.77 3.40 18.93
C LYS A 408 -15.21 2.74 17.62
N ILE A 409 -15.67 1.50 17.70
CA ILE A 409 -16.27 0.76 16.58
C ILE A 409 -17.74 0.49 16.89
N THR A 410 -18.62 0.98 16.02
CA THR A 410 -20.06 0.72 16.12
C THR A 410 -20.54 -0.05 14.91
N VAL A 411 -21.21 -1.17 15.15
CA VAL A 411 -21.84 -2.01 14.13
C VAL A 411 -23.35 -2.06 14.34
N SER A 412 -24.09 -2.29 13.26
CA SER A 412 -25.55 -2.29 13.26
C SER A 412 -26.13 -3.57 13.86
N ASN A 413 -25.47 -4.71 13.63
CA ASN A 413 -25.88 -6.00 14.17
C ASN A 413 -24.69 -6.72 14.83
N PRO A 414 -24.41 -6.47 16.12
CA PRO A 414 -23.22 -7.02 16.79
C PRO A 414 -23.20 -8.55 16.85
N ALA A 415 -24.34 -9.22 16.71
CA ALA A 415 -24.41 -10.67 16.69
C ALA A 415 -23.79 -11.29 15.43
N THR A 416 -23.84 -10.58 14.29
CA THR A 416 -23.37 -11.09 12.99
C THR A 416 -22.20 -10.31 12.41
N ASP A 417 -22.18 -9.00 12.65
CA ASP A 417 -21.18 -8.09 12.10
C ASP A 417 -19.85 -8.33 12.79
N ARG A 418 -18.80 -8.49 11.97
CA ARG A 418 -17.44 -8.79 12.44
C ARG A 418 -16.42 -7.79 11.92
N LEU A 419 -15.39 -7.57 12.72
CA LEU A 419 -14.09 -7.14 12.23
C LEU A 419 -13.33 -8.40 11.82
N ASP A 420 -13.10 -8.59 10.53
CA ASP A 420 -12.57 -9.84 9.98
C ASP A 420 -11.23 -9.61 9.29
N ALA A 421 -10.13 -9.93 9.97
CA ALA A 421 -8.80 -9.85 9.40
C ALA A 421 -8.28 -11.20 8.89
N THR A 422 -9.11 -12.24 8.70
CA THR A 422 -8.66 -13.61 8.37
C THR A 422 -7.68 -13.68 7.17
N ALA A 423 -7.86 -12.81 6.17
CA ALA A 423 -7.00 -12.76 4.97
C ALA A 423 -5.80 -11.82 5.09
N PHE A 424 -5.70 -11.06 6.18
CA PHE A 424 -4.68 -10.04 6.42
C PHE A 424 -3.34 -10.69 6.79
N THR A 425 -2.28 -10.22 6.14
CA THR A 425 -0.91 -10.74 6.35
C THR A 425 -0.02 -9.73 7.08
N GLY A 426 -0.40 -8.45 7.12
CA GLY A 426 0.25 -7.47 7.99
C GLY A 426 -0.13 -7.70 9.46
N LYS A 427 0.58 -7.04 10.38
CA LYS A 427 0.20 -7.03 11.79
C LYS A 427 -1.01 -6.13 12.03
N LEU A 428 -2.02 -6.64 12.70
CA LEU A 428 -3.16 -5.90 13.22
C LEU A 428 -2.89 -5.48 14.68
N THR A 429 -3.11 -4.20 14.95
CA THR A 429 -3.19 -3.67 16.31
C THR A 429 -4.55 -3.02 16.50
N LEU A 430 -5.40 -3.61 17.34
CA LEU A 430 -6.72 -3.09 17.66
C LEU A 430 -6.72 -2.51 19.07
N ASN A 431 -6.86 -1.19 19.19
CA ASN A 431 -7.10 -0.50 20.45
C ASN A 431 -8.59 -0.11 20.51
N LEU A 432 -9.41 -0.97 21.11
CA LEU A 432 -10.86 -0.84 21.03
C LEU A 432 -11.36 0.26 21.98
N GLY A 433 -11.93 1.31 21.40
CA GLY A 433 -12.44 2.47 22.14
C GLY A 433 -13.63 2.15 23.03
N LYS A 434 -13.84 2.97 24.06
CA LYS A 434 -14.95 2.86 25.01
C LYS A 434 -16.30 2.90 24.27
N ASN A 435 -17.28 2.14 24.79
CA ASN A 435 -18.63 2.04 24.22
C ASN A 435 -18.70 1.47 22.79
N SER A 436 -17.65 0.77 22.34
CA SER A 436 -17.75 -0.05 21.12
C SER A 436 -18.74 -1.19 21.36
N ASN A 437 -19.55 -1.51 20.35
CA ASN A 437 -20.51 -2.61 20.43
C ASN A 437 -20.14 -3.82 19.56
N ILE A 438 -19.02 -3.77 18.83
CA ILE A 438 -18.53 -4.91 18.07
C ILE A 438 -18.22 -6.08 19.01
N THR A 439 -18.78 -7.26 18.72
CA THR A 439 -18.58 -8.47 19.53
C THR A 439 -18.00 -9.65 18.76
N GLN A 440 -17.64 -9.46 17.50
CA GLN A 440 -17.01 -10.50 16.66
C GLN A 440 -15.72 -9.92 16.08
N ILE A 441 -14.58 -10.42 16.55
CA ILE A 441 -13.25 -9.93 16.18
C ILE A 441 -12.41 -11.13 15.75
N VAL A 442 -11.82 -11.06 14.55
CA VAL A 442 -10.91 -12.08 14.02
C VAL A 442 -9.61 -11.42 13.58
N GLY A 443 -8.49 -11.93 14.09
CA GLY A 443 -7.14 -11.55 13.71
C GLY A 443 -6.71 -12.08 12.35
N GLY A 444 -5.51 -11.68 11.96
CA GLY A 444 -4.85 -12.01 10.71
C GLY A 444 -3.96 -13.23 10.81
N LYS A 445 -2.89 -13.22 10.02
CA LYS A 445 -1.93 -14.33 9.93
C LYS A 445 -0.59 -14.04 10.63
N SER A 446 -0.50 -12.88 11.25
CA SER A 446 0.71 -12.34 11.87
C SER A 446 0.42 -12.11 13.35
N ASP A 447 1.47 -11.88 14.13
CA ASP A 447 1.37 -11.61 15.57
C ASP A 447 0.56 -10.32 15.86
N ASP A 448 -0.71 -10.49 16.18
CA ASP A 448 -1.65 -9.40 16.37
C ASP A 448 -1.75 -8.96 17.83
N THR A 449 -2.33 -7.79 18.04
CA THR A 449 -2.49 -7.21 19.36
C THR A 449 -3.87 -6.61 19.52
N PHE A 450 -4.59 -7.07 20.53
CA PHE A 450 -5.94 -6.62 20.87
C PHE A 450 -5.92 -5.99 22.26
N THR A 451 -6.27 -4.70 22.35
CA THR A 451 -6.33 -3.96 23.61
C THR A 451 -7.78 -3.53 23.87
N LEU A 452 -8.41 -4.17 24.85
CA LEU A 452 -9.80 -3.92 25.29
C LEU A 452 -9.79 -3.46 26.76
N THR A 453 -9.20 -2.28 26.98
CA THR A 453 -8.98 -1.71 28.32
C THR A 453 -9.73 -0.39 28.55
N ALA A 454 -10.44 0.11 27.54
CA ALA A 454 -11.12 1.41 27.60
C ALA A 454 -12.34 1.41 28.54
N ALA A 455 -12.87 0.22 28.87
CA ALA A 455 -13.84 -0.01 29.93
C ALA A 455 -13.49 -1.30 30.69
N VAL A 456 -13.96 -1.40 31.94
CA VAL A 456 -13.93 -2.66 32.69
C VAL A 456 -14.86 -3.66 32.01
N ASP A 457 -14.42 -4.91 31.90
CA ASP A 457 -15.15 -6.03 31.31
C ASP A 457 -15.49 -5.81 29.82
N GLN A 458 -14.73 -4.99 29.09
CA GLN A 458 -14.98 -4.71 27.67
C GLN A 458 -14.87 -5.96 26.79
N ILE A 459 -14.08 -6.95 27.18
CA ILE A 459 -13.97 -8.26 26.50
C ILE A 459 -15.19 -9.15 26.74
N ASN A 460 -16.00 -8.90 27.78
CA ASN A 460 -17.09 -9.78 28.15
C ASN A 460 -18.13 -9.91 27.02
N GLY A 461 -18.36 -11.15 26.57
CA GLY A 461 -19.30 -11.47 25.49
C GLY A 461 -18.73 -11.29 24.07
N VAL A 462 -17.52 -10.73 23.93
CA VAL A 462 -16.81 -10.60 22.65
C VAL A 462 -16.23 -11.95 22.26
N SER A 463 -16.60 -12.43 21.08
CA SER A 463 -15.93 -13.53 20.40
C SER A 463 -14.67 -13.00 19.74
N LEU A 464 -13.51 -13.39 20.26
CA LEU A 464 -12.21 -12.96 19.76
C LEU A 464 -11.40 -14.18 19.34
N ASN A 465 -11.05 -14.23 18.06
CA ASN A 465 -10.18 -15.24 17.50
C ASN A 465 -8.89 -14.56 17.04
N GLY A 466 -7.72 -14.92 17.60
CA GLY A 466 -6.44 -14.34 17.17
C GLY A 466 -5.96 -14.84 15.80
N ASN A 467 -6.39 -16.05 15.43
CA ASN A 467 -6.12 -16.74 14.17
C ASN A 467 -4.67 -17.29 14.10
N ASP A 468 -3.91 -17.06 13.02
CA ASP A 468 -2.52 -17.55 12.96
C ASP A 468 -1.59 -16.47 13.51
N GLY A 469 -0.53 -16.87 14.23
CA GLY A 469 0.46 -15.94 14.78
C GLY A 469 0.67 -16.19 16.26
N SER A 470 1.45 -15.32 16.91
CA SER A 470 1.49 -15.22 18.36
C SER A 470 0.73 -13.96 18.79
N ASP A 471 -0.51 -14.16 19.24
CA ASP A 471 -1.44 -13.08 19.49
C ASP A 471 -1.47 -12.66 20.95
N THR A 472 -1.66 -11.36 21.17
CA THR A 472 -1.73 -10.77 22.51
C THR A 472 -3.07 -10.07 22.74
N LEU A 473 -3.76 -10.48 23.79
CA LEU A 473 -4.96 -9.83 24.31
C LEU A 473 -4.63 -9.09 25.62
N THR A 474 -4.78 -7.77 25.64
CA THR A 474 -4.69 -6.94 26.85
C THR A 474 -6.07 -6.49 27.28
N VAL A 475 -6.48 -6.83 28.50
CA VAL A 475 -7.84 -6.60 29.01
C VAL A 475 -7.85 -5.99 30.40
N LYS A 476 -8.95 -5.30 30.71
CA LYS A 476 -9.28 -4.85 32.05
C LYS A 476 -10.54 -5.58 32.51
N VAL A 477 -10.41 -6.50 33.47
CA VAL A 477 -11.51 -7.34 33.94
C VAL A 477 -11.74 -7.15 35.43
N GLY A 478 -12.98 -6.95 35.84
CA GLY A 478 -13.41 -6.90 37.22
C GLY A 478 -13.81 -8.29 37.73
N GLY A 479 -14.93 -8.37 38.45
CA GLY A 479 -15.44 -9.64 38.99
C GLY A 479 -16.14 -10.56 37.97
N THR A 480 -16.03 -10.27 36.68
CA THR A 480 -16.70 -11.05 35.62
C THR A 480 -15.94 -12.34 35.31
N THR A 481 -16.47 -13.47 35.78
CA THR A 481 -15.80 -14.78 35.72
C THR A 481 -15.66 -15.35 34.31
N THR A 482 -16.56 -14.98 33.39
CA THR A 482 -16.68 -15.55 32.03
C THR A 482 -16.02 -14.68 30.96
N ALA A 483 -15.12 -13.77 31.36
CA ALA A 483 -14.57 -12.75 30.47
C ALA A 483 -13.79 -13.33 29.27
N LEU A 484 -13.29 -14.56 29.37
CA LEU A 484 -12.50 -15.23 28.33
C LEU A 484 -13.24 -16.37 27.61
N ASP A 485 -14.53 -16.63 27.90
CA ASP A 485 -15.27 -17.81 27.40
C ASP A 485 -15.34 -17.95 25.86
N LYS A 486 -15.07 -16.86 25.13
CA LYS A 486 -15.12 -16.83 23.66
C LYS A 486 -13.81 -16.35 23.04
N VAL A 487 -12.72 -16.43 23.79
CA VAL A 487 -11.38 -16.15 23.29
C VAL A 487 -10.79 -17.47 22.78
N THR A 488 -10.26 -17.46 21.56
CA THR A 488 -9.63 -18.64 20.92
C THR A 488 -8.39 -18.20 20.15
N PHE A 489 -7.41 -19.08 19.98
CA PHE A 489 -6.18 -18.79 19.24
C PHE A 489 -5.49 -17.51 19.72
N VAL A 490 -5.29 -17.38 21.03
CA VAL A 490 -4.53 -16.27 21.63
C VAL A 490 -3.50 -16.87 22.59
N GLU A 491 -2.23 -16.53 22.42
CA GLU A 491 -1.13 -17.12 23.18
C GLU A 491 -0.81 -16.32 24.45
N THR A 492 -1.15 -15.03 24.49
CA THR A 492 -0.87 -14.16 25.63
C THR A 492 -2.09 -13.34 26.04
N VAL A 493 -2.48 -13.46 27.31
CA VAL A 493 -3.47 -12.60 27.97
C VAL A 493 -2.80 -11.78 29.06
N ILE A 494 -2.89 -10.46 28.93
CA ILE A 494 -2.36 -9.49 29.89
C ILE A 494 -3.54 -8.80 30.60
N PHE A 495 -3.60 -8.96 31.91
CA PHE A 495 -4.57 -8.27 32.75
C PHE A 495 -4.00 -6.93 33.22
N LYS A 496 -4.78 -5.86 33.00
CA LYS A 496 -4.54 -4.52 33.55
C LYS A 496 -5.45 -4.27 34.73
N GLU A 497 -4.88 -3.69 35.79
CA GLU A 497 -5.56 -3.48 37.06
C GLU A 497 -6.81 -2.61 36.88
N ASP A 498 -7.91 -3.03 37.51
CA ASP A 498 -9.09 -2.20 37.71
C ASP A 498 -9.09 -1.48 39.06
N THR A 499 -9.67 -0.29 39.09
CA THR A 499 -9.79 0.50 40.33
C THR A 499 -10.88 -0.04 41.25
N ALA A 500 -11.92 -0.69 40.72
CA ALA A 500 -13.14 -1.01 41.47
C ALA A 500 -13.15 -2.43 42.07
N ALA A 501 -12.69 -3.46 41.34
CA ALA A 501 -12.81 -4.85 41.77
C ALA A 501 -11.53 -5.68 41.59
N ASN A 502 -11.45 -6.80 42.31
CA ASN A 502 -10.49 -7.87 42.03
C ASN A 502 -10.90 -8.60 40.75
N THR A 503 -9.93 -9.19 40.06
CA THR A 503 -10.17 -9.96 38.83
C THR A 503 -10.44 -11.42 39.17
N THR A 504 -11.54 -11.97 38.67
CA THR A 504 -11.87 -13.39 38.79
C THR A 504 -12.11 -13.96 37.40
N ILE A 505 -11.46 -15.07 37.06
CA ILE A 505 -11.58 -15.78 35.78
C ILE A 505 -11.81 -17.27 36.04
N THR A 506 -12.78 -17.84 35.35
CA THR A 506 -12.95 -19.29 35.20
C THR A 506 -12.86 -19.60 33.72
N THR A 507 -11.95 -20.48 33.32
CA THR A 507 -11.77 -20.83 31.91
C THR A 507 -12.81 -21.84 31.44
N VAL A 508 -12.91 -21.97 30.12
CA VAL A 508 -13.64 -23.03 29.40
C VAL A 508 -12.63 -23.89 28.64
N ASP A 509 -13.08 -25.04 28.12
CA ASP A 509 -12.31 -25.88 27.18
C ASP A 509 -13.12 -25.99 25.86
N PRO A 510 -12.55 -25.57 24.71
CA PRO A 510 -11.18 -25.08 24.55
C PRO A 510 -11.06 -23.57 24.78
N LEU A 511 -10.10 -23.15 25.62
CA LEU A 511 -9.54 -21.79 25.62
C LEU A 511 -8.13 -21.81 25.02
N VAL A 512 -7.39 -22.89 25.28
CA VAL A 512 -6.02 -23.10 24.82
C VAL A 512 -6.03 -24.22 23.79
N GLU A 513 -5.34 -24.03 22.67
CA GLU A 513 -5.23 -25.08 21.65
C GLU A 513 -4.50 -26.32 22.20
N ASN A 514 -4.84 -27.49 21.66
CA ASN A 514 -4.29 -28.76 22.13
C ASN A 514 -2.76 -28.79 22.07
N GLY A 515 -2.13 -28.99 23.23
CA GLY A 515 -0.67 -29.00 23.39
C GLY A 515 -0.01 -27.62 23.35
N ALA A 516 -0.78 -26.53 23.22
CA ALA A 516 -0.27 -25.16 23.29
C ALA A 516 -0.16 -24.69 24.76
N THR A 517 0.45 -23.53 24.95
CA THR A 517 0.57 -22.89 26.26
C THR A 517 0.03 -21.47 26.20
N LEU A 518 -0.95 -21.14 27.04
CA LEU A 518 -1.42 -19.77 27.22
C LEU A 518 -0.61 -19.08 28.32
N THR A 519 0.01 -17.96 27.98
CA THR A 519 0.62 -17.07 28.97
C THR A 519 -0.42 -16.12 29.54
N VAL A 520 -0.57 -16.12 30.86
CA VAL A 520 -1.46 -15.24 31.61
C VAL A 520 -0.62 -14.35 32.51
N ASP A 521 -0.73 -13.03 32.34
CA ASP A 521 0.07 -12.05 33.05
C ASP A 521 -0.78 -11.02 33.79
N ALA A 522 -0.80 -11.10 35.13
CA ALA A 522 -1.37 -10.10 36.02
C ALA A 522 -0.29 -9.39 36.87
N SER A 523 0.98 -9.45 36.47
CA SER A 523 2.10 -8.82 37.20
C SER A 523 1.96 -7.30 37.40
N SER A 524 1.09 -6.66 36.61
CA SER A 524 0.77 -5.23 36.76
C SER A 524 -0.11 -4.90 37.98
N PHE A 525 -0.66 -5.90 38.66
CA PHE A 525 -1.53 -5.70 39.82
C PHE A 525 -0.71 -5.38 41.06
N THR A 526 -1.02 -4.24 41.68
CA THR A 526 -0.36 -3.73 42.90
C THR A 526 -1.33 -3.55 44.05
N THR A 527 -2.63 -3.37 43.76
CA THR A 527 -3.68 -3.15 44.76
C THR A 527 -4.85 -4.12 44.65
N LYS A 528 -4.86 -4.96 43.61
CA LYS A 528 -5.89 -5.99 43.35
C LYS A 528 -5.30 -7.39 43.34
N THR A 529 -6.18 -8.37 43.48
CA THR A 529 -5.83 -9.79 43.38
C THR A 529 -6.40 -10.40 42.10
N LEU A 530 -5.79 -11.48 41.66
CA LEU A 530 -6.23 -12.39 40.62
C LEU A 530 -6.73 -13.70 41.26
N THR A 531 -7.96 -14.08 40.93
CA THR A 531 -8.44 -15.46 41.08
C THR A 531 -8.56 -16.06 39.69
N PHE A 532 -7.67 -16.97 39.33
CA PHE A 532 -7.68 -17.66 38.04
C PHE A 532 -7.93 -19.15 38.23
N ASN A 533 -8.97 -19.66 37.58
CA ASN A 533 -9.35 -21.07 37.61
C ASN A 533 -9.29 -21.69 36.22
N GLY A 534 -8.15 -22.32 35.90
CA GLY A 534 -7.87 -23.02 34.65
C GLY A 534 -8.41 -24.46 34.58
N ALA A 535 -9.08 -24.95 35.63
CA ALA A 535 -9.34 -26.38 35.82
C ALA A 535 -10.21 -27.06 34.75
N ALA A 536 -10.90 -26.27 33.93
CA ALA A 536 -11.70 -26.78 32.83
C ALA A 536 -10.83 -27.21 31.64
N GLU A 537 -9.65 -26.62 31.45
CA GLU A 537 -8.77 -26.87 30.32
C GLU A 537 -8.06 -28.23 30.47
N THR A 538 -8.32 -29.13 29.53
CA THR A 538 -7.87 -30.53 29.61
C THR A 538 -6.69 -30.87 28.72
N ASN A 539 -6.36 -30.01 27.75
CA ASN A 539 -5.45 -30.36 26.66
C ASN A 539 -4.39 -29.30 26.34
N GLY A 540 -4.58 -28.04 26.73
CA GLY A 540 -3.56 -27.00 26.79
C GLY A 540 -2.90 -26.85 28.17
N SER A 541 -1.80 -26.10 28.22
CA SER A 541 -1.09 -25.72 29.46
C SER A 541 -1.17 -24.20 29.69
N PHE A 542 -0.87 -23.77 30.91
CA PHE A 542 -0.83 -22.37 31.32
C PHE A 542 0.53 -21.98 31.86
N LYS A 543 0.92 -20.74 31.58
CA LYS A 543 1.95 -20.02 32.32
C LYS A 543 1.32 -18.81 32.99
N ILE A 544 1.03 -18.91 34.28
CA ILE A 544 0.25 -17.91 35.02
C ILE A 544 1.17 -17.11 35.94
N THR A 545 1.11 -15.78 35.83
CA THR A 545 1.79 -14.84 36.72
C THR A 545 0.77 -13.98 37.46
N GLY A 546 0.74 -14.09 38.79
CA GLY A 546 -0.02 -13.22 39.68
C GLY A 546 0.60 -11.83 39.86
N GLY A 547 -0.07 -11.02 40.68
CA GLY A 547 0.29 -9.67 41.08
C GLY A 547 1.10 -9.59 42.37
N ALA A 548 0.99 -8.46 43.05
CA ALA A 548 1.74 -8.19 44.29
C ALA A 548 1.02 -8.62 45.58
N LEU A 549 -0.25 -9.01 45.50
CA LEU A 549 -1.11 -9.37 46.62
C LEU A 549 -1.45 -10.86 46.59
N ALA A 550 -2.12 -11.35 47.64
CA ALA A 550 -2.49 -12.76 47.77
C ALA A 550 -3.44 -13.24 46.66
N ASP A 551 -2.90 -13.96 45.70
CA ASP A 551 -3.62 -14.48 44.54
C ASP A 551 -4.02 -15.95 44.71
N VAL A 552 -5.00 -16.36 43.92
CA VAL A 552 -5.46 -17.76 43.84
C VAL A 552 -5.33 -18.21 42.39
N LEU A 553 -4.34 -19.06 42.13
CA LEU A 553 -4.01 -19.51 40.78
C LEU A 553 -4.19 -21.02 40.70
N LYS A 554 -5.05 -21.47 39.78
CA LYS A 554 -5.25 -22.88 39.49
C LYS A 554 -5.00 -23.16 38.01
N GLY A 555 -4.11 -24.11 37.74
CA GLY A 555 -3.83 -24.66 36.41
C GLY A 555 -4.95 -25.55 35.86
N GLY A 556 -4.64 -26.26 34.78
CA GLY A 556 -5.45 -27.23 34.07
C GLY A 556 -4.98 -28.67 34.31
N ALA A 557 -5.11 -29.52 33.29
CA ALA A 557 -4.74 -30.93 33.35
C ALA A 557 -3.40 -31.28 32.69
N LYS A 558 -2.63 -30.28 32.26
CA LYS A 558 -1.32 -30.42 31.61
C LYS A 558 -0.26 -29.67 32.43
N ASN A 559 1.00 -29.80 32.00
CA ASN A 559 2.15 -29.24 32.70
C ASN A 559 2.11 -27.70 32.75
N ASP A 560 1.68 -27.17 33.89
CA ASP A 560 1.50 -25.74 34.08
C ASP A 560 2.70 -25.10 34.78
N THR A 561 2.86 -23.79 34.61
CA THR A 561 3.83 -22.98 35.36
C THR A 561 3.11 -21.87 36.10
N LEU A 562 3.19 -21.89 37.43
CA LEU A 562 2.49 -20.96 38.30
C LEU A 562 3.50 -20.08 39.05
N ILE A 563 3.35 -18.76 38.89
CA ILE A 563 4.13 -17.73 39.59
C ILE A 563 3.15 -16.91 40.41
N GLY A 564 3.17 -17.08 41.73
CA GLY A 564 2.29 -16.32 42.64
C GLY A 564 2.55 -14.80 42.59
N GLY A 565 3.83 -14.41 42.59
CA GLY A 565 4.22 -13.01 42.57
C GLY A 565 4.58 -12.51 43.96
N GLY A 566 3.90 -11.48 44.45
CA GLY A 566 4.03 -11.01 45.84
C GLY A 566 2.86 -11.49 46.70
N GLY A 567 2.91 -11.26 48.02
CA GLY A 567 1.84 -11.71 48.92
C GLY A 567 1.81 -13.22 49.15
N THR A 568 0.84 -13.68 49.95
CA THR A 568 0.69 -15.10 50.31
C THR A 568 -0.28 -15.80 49.37
N ASP A 569 0.25 -16.41 48.32
CA ASP A 569 -0.56 -16.96 47.22
C ASP A 569 -1.03 -18.40 47.50
N ASN A 570 -2.12 -18.80 46.85
CA ASN A 570 -2.59 -20.19 46.81
C ASN A 570 -2.50 -20.71 45.37
N LEU A 571 -1.63 -21.70 45.16
CA LEU A 571 -1.31 -22.28 43.87
C LEU A 571 -1.81 -23.72 43.83
N THR A 572 -2.52 -24.08 42.76
CA THR A 572 -2.98 -25.46 42.50
C THR A 572 -2.54 -25.83 41.08
N GLY A 573 -1.69 -26.84 40.94
CA GLY A 573 -1.17 -27.26 39.64
C GLY A 573 -2.25 -27.96 38.81
N GLY A 574 -2.91 -28.96 39.41
CA GLY A 574 -3.89 -29.80 38.77
C GLY A 574 -3.32 -31.16 38.40
N GLY A 575 -3.31 -31.48 37.11
CA GLY A 575 -2.70 -32.71 36.61
C GLY A 575 -1.57 -32.39 35.63
N GLY A 576 -0.66 -33.33 35.43
CA GLY A 576 0.56 -33.08 34.67
C GLY A 576 1.72 -32.73 35.59
N ASN A 577 2.92 -32.56 35.04
CA ASN A 577 4.09 -32.22 35.84
C ASN A 577 4.19 -30.70 35.95
N ASP A 578 3.79 -30.15 37.09
CA ASP A 578 3.65 -28.70 37.26
C ASP A 578 4.91 -28.06 37.85
N GLN A 579 5.12 -26.79 37.48
CA GLN A 579 6.20 -25.97 38.01
C GLN A 579 5.65 -24.84 38.87
N PHE A 580 5.93 -24.90 40.16
CA PHE A 580 5.66 -23.82 41.11
C PHE A 580 6.90 -22.96 41.23
N LEU A 581 6.92 -21.83 40.52
CA LEU A 581 8.08 -20.96 40.44
C LEU A 581 8.09 -19.98 41.60
N LEU A 582 9.08 -20.16 42.47
CA LEU A 582 9.34 -19.36 43.66
C LEU A 582 10.41 -18.31 43.30
N ASN A 583 10.02 -17.03 43.30
CA ASN A 583 10.90 -15.92 42.92
C ASN A 583 10.93 -14.78 43.93
N LYS A 584 10.52 -15.03 45.18
CA LYS A 584 10.60 -14.06 46.29
C LYS A 584 11.31 -14.67 47.49
N ALA A 585 12.31 -13.96 47.99
CA ALA A 585 12.97 -14.22 49.26
C ALA A 585 12.44 -13.26 50.34
N VAL A 586 11.13 -13.24 50.57
CA VAL A 586 10.47 -12.36 51.54
C VAL A 586 9.51 -13.16 52.40
N ALA A 587 9.60 -13.02 53.73
CA ALA A 587 8.83 -13.83 54.68
C ALA A 587 7.30 -13.67 54.57
N THR A 588 6.83 -12.55 54.01
CA THR A 588 5.40 -12.28 53.78
C THR A 588 4.91 -12.74 52.40
N SER A 589 5.75 -13.46 51.65
CA SER A 589 5.47 -13.91 50.28
C SER A 589 5.56 -15.42 50.12
N ALA A 590 5.37 -16.16 51.20
CA ALA A 590 5.31 -17.62 51.14
C ALA A 590 4.05 -18.07 50.39
N VAL A 591 4.23 -18.98 49.44
CA VAL A 591 3.10 -19.57 48.69
C VAL A 591 2.57 -20.82 49.38
N THR A 592 1.28 -21.09 49.25
CA THR A 592 0.65 -22.36 49.60
C THR A 592 0.41 -23.13 48.32
N ILE A 593 0.94 -24.36 48.23
CA ILE A 593 0.71 -25.26 47.11
C ILE A 593 -0.30 -26.31 47.57
N ALA A 594 -1.46 -26.33 46.92
CA ALA A 594 -2.63 -27.07 47.38
C ALA A 594 -2.62 -28.56 47.02
N ASP A 595 -1.84 -28.98 46.03
CA ASP A 595 -1.91 -30.33 45.46
C ASP A 595 -0.56 -30.93 45.03
N PHE A 596 0.58 -30.39 45.49
CA PHE A 596 1.91 -30.86 45.08
C PHE A 596 2.01 -32.38 45.10
N SER A 597 2.38 -32.96 43.96
CA SER A 597 2.43 -34.38 43.72
C SER A 597 3.85 -34.84 43.33
N ILE A 598 4.18 -36.05 43.73
CA ILE A 598 5.45 -36.74 43.43
C ILE A 598 5.19 -38.10 42.75
N VAL A 599 4.00 -38.23 42.16
CA VAL A 599 3.55 -39.44 41.48
C VAL A 599 3.96 -39.36 40.02
N ALA A 600 4.34 -40.49 39.41
CA ALA A 600 4.72 -40.51 38.00
C ALA A 600 3.62 -39.93 37.09
N ASN A 601 4.00 -39.02 36.18
CA ASN A 601 3.12 -38.23 35.28
C ASN A 601 2.25 -37.16 35.98
N ASN A 602 2.51 -36.92 37.26
CA ASN A 602 2.09 -35.75 38.02
C ASN A 602 3.21 -35.44 39.02
N ASP A 603 4.44 -35.34 38.50
CA ASP A 603 5.67 -35.21 39.30
C ASP A 603 6.10 -33.74 39.28
N ASP A 604 5.63 -33.03 40.31
CA ASP A 604 5.74 -31.58 40.40
C ASP A 604 7.11 -31.13 40.85
N VAL A 605 7.41 -29.87 40.55
CA VAL A 605 8.71 -29.26 40.80
C VAL A 605 8.56 -27.92 41.50
N PHE A 606 9.33 -27.76 42.58
CA PHE A 606 9.67 -26.44 43.11
C PHE A 606 10.74 -25.81 42.21
N ALA A 607 10.33 -24.83 41.39
CA ALA A 607 11.22 -24.08 40.52
C ALA A 607 11.78 -22.85 41.25
N LEU A 608 13.05 -22.90 41.63
CA LEU A 608 13.70 -21.89 42.46
C LEU A 608 14.44 -20.89 41.57
N SER A 609 14.04 -19.61 41.58
CA SER A 609 14.71 -18.59 40.78
C SER A 609 16.10 -18.28 41.31
N ASN A 610 17.13 -18.46 40.48
CA ASN A 610 18.51 -18.12 40.80
C ASN A 610 18.65 -16.62 41.12
N ALA A 611 17.93 -15.76 40.39
CA ALA A 611 17.97 -14.32 40.60
C ALA A 611 17.35 -13.90 41.95
N ALA A 612 16.37 -14.66 42.47
CA ALA A 612 15.69 -14.33 43.73
C ALA A 612 16.46 -14.79 44.98
N PHE A 613 17.27 -15.85 44.86
CA PHE A 613 17.90 -16.53 45.99
C PHE A 613 19.43 -16.44 45.92
N ALA A 614 20.02 -15.51 46.65
CA ALA A 614 21.47 -15.34 46.73
C ALA A 614 22.17 -16.65 47.18
N GLY A 615 23.20 -17.04 46.44
CA GLY A 615 23.96 -18.27 46.69
C GLY A 615 23.31 -19.56 46.16
N ALA A 616 22.13 -19.48 45.53
CA ALA A 616 21.56 -20.61 44.80
C ALA A 616 22.55 -21.12 43.72
N PRO A 617 22.53 -22.42 43.39
CA PRO A 617 23.34 -22.97 42.30
C PRO A 617 23.04 -22.32 40.95
N ALA A 618 23.89 -22.55 39.95
CA ALA A 618 23.62 -22.08 38.60
C ALA A 618 22.37 -22.76 38.01
N VAL A 619 21.67 -22.08 37.10
CA VAL A 619 20.51 -22.61 36.35
C VAL A 619 20.85 -23.96 35.72
N GLY A 620 19.95 -24.93 35.86
CA GLY A 620 20.13 -26.29 35.33
C GLY A 620 21.06 -27.20 36.15
N THR A 621 21.61 -26.74 37.27
CA THR A 621 22.42 -27.59 38.16
C THR A 621 21.53 -28.63 38.84
N ALA A 622 21.91 -29.91 38.75
CA ALA A 622 21.21 -30.99 39.45
C ALA A 622 21.33 -30.82 40.98
N LEU A 623 20.21 -31.01 41.67
CA LEU A 623 20.12 -30.88 43.12
C LEU A 623 20.12 -32.26 43.79
N THR A 624 20.66 -32.32 44.99
CA THR A 624 20.73 -33.54 45.81
C THR A 624 19.91 -33.34 47.08
N VAL A 625 18.98 -34.26 47.36
CA VAL A 625 18.23 -34.24 48.61
C VAL A 625 18.92 -35.12 49.65
N SER A 626 18.97 -34.69 50.90
CA SER A 626 19.57 -35.46 51.99
C SER A 626 18.95 -35.09 53.33
N VAL A 627 18.88 -36.04 54.26
CA VAL A 627 18.60 -35.72 55.68
C VAL A 627 19.75 -34.92 56.27
N VAL A 628 19.54 -34.19 57.37
CA VAL A 628 20.59 -33.34 57.96
C VAL A 628 21.82 -34.19 58.31
N ALA A 629 21.60 -35.33 58.96
CA ALA A 629 22.67 -36.24 59.36
C ALA A 629 23.42 -36.82 58.13
N GLY A 630 24.66 -36.39 57.93
CA GLY A 630 25.53 -36.88 56.85
C GLY A 630 25.39 -36.15 55.51
N ALA A 631 24.60 -35.08 55.44
CA ALA A 631 24.51 -34.24 54.24
C ALA A 631 25.83 -33.53 53.91
N ALA A 632 26.07 -33.32 52.61
CA ALA A 632 27.18 -32.50 52.15
C ALA A 632 26.89 -31.00 52.37
N ASN A 633 27.91 -30.24 52.77
CA ASN A 633 27.82 -28.78 52.88
C ASN A 633 28.05 -28.11 51.51
N ALA A 634 27.08 -28.26 50.60
CA ALA A 634 27.12 -27.71 49.25
C ALA A 634 25.84 -26.94 48.92
N ASN A 635 25.94 -25.92 48.06
CA ASN A 635 24.76 -25.16 47.62
C ASN A 635 23.82 -25.98 46.73
N THR A 636 24.27 -27.12 46.20
CA THR A 636 23.46 -28.10 45.46
C THR A 636 22.72 -29.09 46.35
N THR A 637 22.88 -29.00 47.67
CA THR A 637 22.18 -29.85 48.63
C THR A 637 20.90 -29.18 49.10
N ILE A 638 19.80 -29.94 49.11
CA ILE A 638 18.52 -29.59 49.74
C ILE A 638 18.39 -30.47 50.98
N LEU A 639 18.34 -29.87 52.16
CA LEU A 639 18.11 -30.65 53.38
C LEU A 639 16.64 -31.02 53.48
N VAL A 640 16.30 -32.29 53.70
CA VAL A 640 14.92 -32.76 53.85
C VAL A 640 14.84 -33.53 55.17
N ASP A 641 14.23 -32.94 56.19
CA ASP A 641 14.22 -33.53 57.54
C ASP A 641 13.07 -32.95 58.38
N THR A 642 12.89 -33.45 59.60
CA THR A 642 11.96 -32.88 60.58
C THR A 642 12.37 -31.47 60.97
N LYS A 643 11.40 -30.63 61.36
CA LYS A 643 11.64 -29.29 61.91
C LYS A 643 12.72 -29.29 62.98
N ALA A 644 12.64 -30.24 63.91
CA ALA A 644 13.58 -30.34 65.02
C ALA A 644 15.02 -30.50 64.51
N ASN A 645 15.24 -31.32 63.48
CA ASN A 645 16.57 -31.53 62.91
C ASN A 645 17.03 -30.33 62.07
N LEU A 646 16.17 -29.76 61.23
CA LEU A 646 16.51 -28.57 60.43
C LEU A 646 16.90 -27.36 61.28
N LEU A 647 16.19 -27.11 62.39
CA LEU A 647 16.47 -26.00 63.29
C LEU A 647 17.77 -26.18 64.10
N THR A 648 18.44 -27.32 64.01
CA THR A 648 19.78 -27.53 64.63
C THR A 648 20.93 -27.25 63.66
N THR A 649 20.62 -26.90 62.40
CA THR A 649 21.63 -26.54 61.40
C THR A 649 22.26 -25.19 61.74
N THR A 650 23.59 -25.11 61.69
CA THR A 650 24.37 -23.88 61.97
C THR A 650 25.41 -23.64 60.86
N ALA A 651 25.86 -22.39 60.72
CA ALA A 651 26.83 -21.94 59.70
C ALA A 651 28.03 -22.88 59.53
N ASN A 652 28.60 -23.36 60.65
CA ASN A 652 29.82 -24.16 60.64
C ASN A 652 29.64 -25.53 59.97
N ASN A 653 28.41 -26.06 59.94
CA ASN A 653 28.13 -27.38 59.39
C ASN A 653 27.48 -27.30 58.00
N TYR A 654 26.63 -26.31 57.74
CA TYR A 654 25.81 -26.23 56.53
C TYR A 654 25.74 -24.85 55.88
N GLY A 655 26.69 -23.95 56.15
CA GLY A 655 26.63 -22.57 55.67
C GLY A 655 26.73 -22.37 54.15
N ASN A 656 26.96 -23.42 53.35
CA ASN A 656 26.83 -23.37 51.89
C ASN A 656 25.46 -23.86 51.40
N VAL A 657 24.70 -24.59 52.22
CA VAL A 657 23.35 -25.02 51.87
C VAL A 657 22.42 -23.81 51.88
N ARG A 658 21.51 -23.73 50.92
CA ARG A 658 20.59 -22.58 50.77
C ARG A 658 19.13 -22.94 50.95
N PHE A 659 18.76 -24.21 50.82
CA PHE A 659 17.35 -24.62 50.87
C PHE A 659 17.16 -25.84 51.76
N GLY A 660 16.04 -25.86 52.48
CA GLY A 660 15.68 -26.93 53.40
C GLY A 660 14.18 -27.14 53.47
N TYR A 661 13.73 -28.39 53.45
CA TYR A 661 12.34 -28.80 53.48
C TYR A 661 11.99 -29.52 54.78
N ASP A 662 11.15 -28.89 55.59
CA ASP A 662 10.60 -29.41 56.84
C ASP A 662 9.43 -30.35 56.57
N ILE A 663 9.66 -31.65 56.74
CA ILE A 663 8.64 -32.69 56.54
C ILE A 663 7.60 -32.76 57.67
N THR A 664 7.81 -32.04 58.78
CA THR A 664 6.84 -32.00 59.90
C THR A 664 5.70 -31.04 59.59
N ASN A 665 6.00 -29.93 58.91
CA ASN A 665 5.01 -28.90 58.55
C ASN A 665 4.81 -28.75 57.04
N ASN A 666 5.52 -29.53 56.23
CA ASN A 666 5.53 -29.48 54.76
C ASN A 666 6.00 -28.12 54.21
N GLN A 667 7.09 -27.60 54.76
CA GLN A 667 7.53 -26.23 54.52
C GLN A 667 8.92 -26.17 53.90
N LEU A 668 9.05 -25.45 52.78
CA LEU A 668 10.31 -25.15 52.14
C LEU A 668 10.84 -23.79 52.60
N TYR A 669 12.10 -23.79 53.05
CA TYR A 669 12.81 -22.62 53.55
C TYR A 669 14.02 -22.28 52.68
N TYR A 670 14.32 -20.98 52.63
CA TYR A 670 15.55 -20.40 52.09
C TYR A 670 16.39 -19.82 53.23
N ASP A 671 17.68 -20.13 53.23
CA ASP A 671 18.68 -19.56 54.14
C ASP A 671 19.36 -18.35 53.47
N ALA A 672 18.95 -17.15 53.87
CA ALA A 672 19.37 -15.90 53.25
C ALA A 672 20.78 -15.43 53.68
N ASP A 673 21.24 -15.82 54.88
CA ASP A 673 22.55 -15.37 55.41
C ASP A 673 23.61 -16.48 55.41
N GLY A 674 23.22 -17.72 55.12
CA GLY A 674 24.12 -18.87 55.12
C GLY A 674 24.51 -19.31 56.52
N VAL A 675 23.70 -18.99 57.54
CA VAL A 675 23.96 -19.34 58.94
C VAL A 675 23.17 -20.59 59.37
N GLY A 676 22.45 -21.21 58.44
CA GLY A 676 21.55 -22.34 58.67
C GLY A 676 20.10 -21.89 58.83
N PHE A 677 19.19 -22.84 58.99
CA PHE A 677 17.73 -22.58 59.01
C PHE A 677 17.23 -22.09 60.38
N THR A 678 17.93 -21.14 60.99
CA THR A 678 17.58 -20.60 62.32
C THR A 678 17.37 -19.09 62.29
N GLY A 679 16.43 -18.59 63.09
CA GLY A 679 16.18 -17.15 63.21
C GLY A 679 15.46 -16.54 62.01
N ALA A 680 15.54 -15.21 61.89
CA ALA A 680 14.76 -14.42 60.92
C ALA A 680 15.27 -14.51 59.47
N SER A 681 16.51 -14.96 59.26
CA SER A 681 17.10 -15.20 57.92
C SER A 681 16.68 -16.53 57.31
N SER A 682 16.01 -17.39 58.08
CA SER A 682 15.32 -18.56 57.57
C SER A 682 13.95 -18.14 57.04
N ILE A 683 13.86 -17.98 55.73
CA ILE A 683 12.68 -17.45 55.05
C ILE A 683 11.83 -18.62 54.58
N LEU A 684 10.60 -18.71 55.06
CA LEU A 684 9.59 -19.61 54.50
C LEU A 684 9.24 -19.13 53.09
N ILE A 685 9.39 -20.00 52.09
CA ILE A 685 9.11 -19.67 50.69
C ILE A 685 7.94 -20.45 50.10
N ALA A 686 7.68 -21.67 50.60
CA ALA A 686 6.49 -22.43 50.20
C ALA A 686 6.01 -23.36 51.32
N THR A 687 4.70 -23.63 51.34
CA THR A 687 4.07 -24.68 52.13
C THR A 687 3.28 -25.59 51.20
N SER A 688 3.55 -26.89 51.24
CA SER A 688 2.72 -27.90 50.57
C SER A 688 1.63 -28.38 51.53
N THR A 689 0.40 -28.55 51.05
CA THR A 689 -0.66 -29.21 51.81
C THR A 689 -0.44 -30.73 51.90
N ASN A 690 0.19 -31.32 50.89
CA ASN A 690 0.52 -32.73 50.82
C ASN A 690 1.81 -33.04 51.61
N ALA A 691 1.82 -34.18 52.30
CA ALA A 691 3.01 -34.64 53.00
C ALA A 691 4.07 -35.14 52.01
N LEU A 692 5.23 -34.49 51.99
CA LEU A 692 6.36 -34.86 51.12
C LEU A 692 7.51 -35.40 51.97
N THR A 693 7.98 -36.61 51.66
CA THR A 693 9.08 -37.26 52.39
C THR A 693 10.00 -38.00 51.44
N LEU A 694 11.26 -38.21 51.83
CA LEU A 694 12.22 -39.01 51.06
C LEU A 694 11.71 -40.45 50.83
N ALA A 695 11.10 -41.06 51.85
CA ALA A 695 10.51 -42.40 51.75
C ALA A 695 9.28 -42.43 50.81
N GLY A 696 8.58 -41.29 50.69
CA GLY A 696 7.46 -41.12 49.78
C GLY A 696 7.86 -40.85 48.33
N GLY A 697 9.16 -40.67 48.03
CA GLY A 697 9.67 -40.44 46.69
C GLY A 697 10.19 -39.03 46.43
N LEU A 698 10.14 -38.11 47.40
CA LEU A 698 10.70 -36.77 47.25
C LEU A 698 12.20 -36.88 46.91
N SER A 699 12.59 -36.32 45.78
CA SER A 699 13.93 -36.49 45.21
C SER A 699 14.50 -35.16 44.72
N GLY A 700 15.75 -35.18 44.25
CA GLY A 700 16.35 -34.02 43.58
C GLY A 700 15.61 -33.59 42.30
N GLY A 701 14.80 -34.47 41.70
CA GLY A 701 13.99 -34.14 40.52
C GLY A 701 12.83 -33.18 40.81
N ASN A 702 12.38 -33.11 42.07
CA ASN A 702 11.29 -32.22 42.50
C ASN A 702 11.76 -30.80 42.81
N PHE A 703 13.04 -30.50 42.57
CA PHE A 703 13.63 -29.19 42.75
C PHE A 703 14.43 -28.84 41.50
N THR A 704 14.26 -27.64 40.97
CA THR A 704 15.07 -27.15 39.86
C THR A 704 15.46 -25.70 40.06
N ILE A 705 16.61 -25.29 39.52
CA ILE A 705 17.01 -23.89 39.49
C ILE A 705 16.66 -23.29 38.13
N VAL A 706 15.85 -22.23 38.14
CA VAL A 706 15.43 -21.47 36.95
C VAL A 706 16.05 -20.08 36.94
N ALA A 707 16.03 -19.41 35.78
CA ALA A 707 16.60 -18.08 35.59
C ALA A 707 15.87 -16.99 36.41
#